data_AF-A0A0B8PD13-F1
#
_entry.id   AF-A0A0B8PD13-F1
#
_cell.length_a   1.000
_cell.length_b   1.000
_cell.length_c   1.000
_cell.angle_alpha   90.00
_cell.angle_beta   90.00
_cell.angle_gamma   90.00
#
_symmetry.space_group_name_H-M   'P 1'
#
loop_
_entity.id
_entity.type
_entity.pdbx_description
1 polymer ?
#
loop_
_entity_poly.entity_id
_entity_poly.type
_entity_poly.pdbx_seq_one_letter_code
_entity_poly.pdbx_strand_id
1 'polypeptide(L)'
;MNGWQVRSKDGKQFNLDISEFHDKFEDYFTEVIYQYIIDYGRKHRASSLSRYLSCLKGLLNNFSHYCDSVEELKIQLSSNNAHTFFNTIMQDWMIERLSKGLSAKGFFKDWTRTIKVYSDCFIDTKLFDDPITPFLTPKFKEESKPIATISTGGKLTTKEERIWLANIPLHIKDEEVIQIIFDRLLKGEKHVRKVCYQRLLLIKARHERNQSFIKTGHIKPLKGNKYTALSERVYLGNNLKNTVATFNAYGINGTGRFYYKFLSAEGTKATISINMLKEELNLPESSSLFALCILLILEHPQLTPSALDEWRLTTKEEEKFGYKTVGNNKVITVYKYRRGVKLAAQNIILNEKSVQIVKTLADYTRPAREYLKKNPNLDENGDPKTTEWQSMLLRANLNSAESVKKSHAMTDHRVENSPFRQWLIEASSDELNDAERRHLATAVSLRSARNIRGISTYIETRNLRSVAEVLGHKVVNMDILSSYLPRSLLDFFNARWIRQFQNAFIFESMKESDYLFQAIDITEDNLQEFLEHHKINEIPALFERFQTASKEGKLTDTDADTTDYFDEVTFLVTEQLLRVLIAIQTIVEESNEDEQHYFKEIVSVWYQAATYILTSLSLESRNNNTLQATLKRAKSSPLNTNLIRKALIC
;
A
#
# COMPACT_ATOMS: atom_id res chain seq x y z
N MET A 1 -11.84 -37.20 6.96
CA MET A 1 -12.73 -36.24 7.65
C MET A 1 -12.31 -34.85 7.22
N ASN A 2 -13.21 -34.07 6.64
CA ASN A 2 -12.91 -32.69 6.24
C ASN A 2 -12.91 -31.85 7.53
N GLY A 3 -11.76 -31.29 7.94
CA GLY A 3 -11.65 -30.48 9.16
C GLY A 3 -12.57 -29.24 9.17
N TRP A 4 -12.41 -28.32 10.13
CA TRP A 4 -13.26 -27.13 10.22
C TRP A 4 -13.06 -26.18 9.01
N GLN A 5 -14.00 -26.17 8.07
CA GLN A 5 -13.97 -25.38 6.83
C GLN A 5 -14.88 -24.15 6.89
N VAL A 6 -14.29 -22.96 6.75
CA VAL A 6 -15.00 -21.69 6.70
C VAL A 6 -15.06 -21.16 5.26
N ARG A 7 -16.25 -20.82 4.78
CA ARG A 7 -16.46 -20.26 3.43
C ARG A 7 -16.59 -18.74 3.46
N SER A 8 -15.82 -18.07 2.62
CA SER A 8 -15.91 -16.62 2.38
C SER A 8 -17.14 -16.22 1.56
N LYS A 9 -17.49 -14.93 1.61
CA LYS A 9 -18.56 -14.31 0.81
C LYS A 9 -18.45 -14.55 -0.70
N ASP A 10 -17.23 -14.64 -1.22
CA ASP A 10 -16.92 -14.90 -2.63
C ASP A 10 -16.72 -16.39 -2.96
N GLY A 11 -17.09 -17.29 -2.03
CA GLY A 11 -17.17 -18.72 -2.26
C GLY A 11 -15.87 -19.50 -2.01
N LYS A 12 -14.76 -18.81 -1.68
CA LYS A 12 -13.49 -19.46 -1.34
C LYS A 12 -13.57 -20.15 0.03
N GLN A 13 -13.08 -21.38 0.12
CA GLN A 13 -13.02 -22.16 1.36
C GLN A 13 -11.64 -22.02 2.03
N PHE A 14 -11.64 -22.07 3.37
CA PHE A 14 -10.45 -21.97 4.21
C PHE A 14 -10.55 -22.97 5.35
N ASN A 15 -9.43 -23.64 5.66
CA ASN A 15 -9.35 -24.46 6.85
C ASN A 15 -9.07 -23.60 8.09
N LEU A 16 -9.84 -23.82 9.16
CA LEU A 16 -9.66 -23.23 10.48
C LEU A 16 -9.14 -24.32 11.41
N ASP A 17 -7.85 -24.30 11.68
CA ASP A 17 -7.23 -25.33 12.50
C ASP A 17 -7.28 -24.93 13.98
N ILE A 18 -8.35 -25.35 14.67
CA ILE A 18 -8.63 -25.09 16.10
C ILE A 18 -8.56 -26.39 16.93
N SER A 19 -7.70 -27.34 16.54
CA SER A 19 -7.59 -28.64 17.22
C SER A 19 -7.25 -28.51 18.70
N GLU A 20 -6.32 -27.63 19.08
CA GLU A 20 -5.94 -27.44 20.49
C GLU A 20 -7.09 -26.90 21.35
N PHE A 21 -7.97 -26.08 20.75
CA PHE A 21 -9.19 -25.60 21.40
C PHE A 21 -10.20 -26.74 21.57
N HIS A 22 -10.37 -27.53 20.52
CA HIS A 22 -11.27 -28.68 20.49
C HIS A 22 -10.88 -29.76 21.50
N ASP A 23 -9.60 -30.15 21.51
CA ASP A 23 -9.04 -31.16 22.41
C ASP A 23 -9.23 -30.79 23.89
N LYS A 24 -9.29 -29.48 24.20
CA LYS A 24 -9.39 -28.96 25.56
C LYS A 24 -10.82 -28.73 26.04
N PHE A 25 -11.71 -28.23 25.17
CA PHE A 25 -13.03 -27.73 25.55
C PHE A 25 -14.21 -28.54 24.98
N GLU A 26 -13.92 -29.71 24.41
CA GLU A 26 -14.88 -30.70 23.90
C GLU A 26 -15.74 -30.24 22.69
N ASP A 27 -16.47 -31.20 22.13
CA ASP A 27 -17.21 -31.06 20.87
C ASP A 27 -18.27 -29.95 20.92
N TYR A 28 -19.12 -29.94 21.95
CA TYR A 28 -20.31 -29.08 21.97
C TYR A 28 -19.94 -27.60 21.97
N PHE A 29 -19.00 -27.20 22.84
CA PHE A 29 -18.61 -25.79 22.94
C PHE A 29 -17.83 -25.32 21.71
N THR A 30 -16.97 -26.19 21.17
CA THR A 30 -16.23 -25.93 19.93
C THR A 30 -17.17 -25.70 18.76
N GLU A 31 -18.24 -26.49 18.63
CA GLU A 31 -19.21 -26.36 17.53
C GLU A 31 -19.98 -25.05 17.61
N VAL A 32 -20.33 -24.59 18.82
CA VAL A 32 -20.95 -23.27 19.02
C VAL A 32 -20.01 -22.17 18.51
N ILE A 33 -18.76 -22.14 18.97
CA ILE A 33 -17.77 -21.14 18.53
C ILE A 33 -17.60 -21.19 17.00
N TYR A 34 -17.46 -22.38 16.45
CA TYR A 34 -17.25 -22.60 15.03
C TYR A 34 -18.42 -22.06 14.18
N GLN A 35 -19.67 -22.23 14.62
CA GLN A 35 -20.84 -21.71 13.92
C GLN A 35 -20.83 -20.18 13.80
N TYR A 36 -20.43 -19.46 14.86
CA TYR A 36 -20.26 -17.99 14.79
C TYR A 36 -19.17 -17.59 13.79
N ILE A 37 -18.08 -18.35 13.72
CA ILE A 37 -17.00 -18.11 12.75
C ILE A 37 -17.45 -18.40 11.31
N ILE A 38 -18.30 -19.40 11.08
CA ILE A 38 -18.93 -19.66 9.78
C ILE A 38 -19.72 -18.43 9.33
N ASP A 39 -20.58 -17.90 10.19
CA ASP A 39 -21.45 -16.77 9.87
C ASP A 39 -20.66 -15.47 9.72
N TYR A 40 -19.59 -15.30 10.49
CA TYR A 40 -18.62 -14.24 10.28
C TYR A 40 -17.92 -14.39 8.92
N GLY A 41 -17.49 -15.59 8.56
CA GLY A 41 -16.85 -15.90 7.27
C GLY A 41 -17.67 -15.49 6.06
N ARG A 42 -18.98 -15.75 6.10
CA ARG A 42 -19.94 -15.38 5.04
C ARG A 42 -20.05 -13.87 4.81
N LYS A 43 -19.69 -13.05 5.79
CA LYS A 43 -19.71 -11.57 5.69
C LYS A 43 -18.46 -11.01 5.00
N HIS A 44 -17.36 -11.77 4.95
CA HIS A 44 -16.06 -11.28 4.49
C HIS A 44 -15.55 -11.94 3.20
N ARG A 45 -14.80 -11.19 2.41
CA ARG A 45 -14.11 -11.70 1.20
C ARG A 45 -12.89 -12.53 1.58
N ALA A 46 -12.51 -13.46 0.70
CA ALA A 46 -11.35 -14.33 0.82
C ALA A 46 -10.05 -13.61 1.24
N SER A 47 -9.77 -12.45 0.64
CA SER A 47 -8.54 -11.67 0.91
C SER A 47 -8.43 -11.18 2.36
N SER A 48 -9.56 -10.92 3.01
CA SER A 48 -9.62 -10.47 4.41
C SER A 48 -9.83 -11.64 5.36
N LEU A 49 -10.71 -12.57 4.99
CA LEU A 49 -11.08 -13.70 5.82
C LEU A 49 -9.88 -14.57 6.19
N SER A 50 -8.98 -14.85 5.25
CA SER A 50 -7.75 -15.61 5.54
C SER A 50 -6.95 -15.02 6.70
N ARG A 51 -6.86 -13.68 6.78
CA ARG A 51 -6.16 -12.99 7.86
C ARG A 51 -6.97 -13.01 9.16
N TYR A 52 -8.29 -12.89 9.09
CA TYR A 52 -9.16 -12.93 10.26
C TYR A 52 -9.20 -14.31 10.90
N LEU A 53 -9.27 -15.37 10.10
CA LEU A 53 -9.18 -16.75 10.59
C LEU A 53 -7.83 -17.04 11.25
N SER A 54 -6.73 -16.49 10.71
CA SER A 54 -5.43 -16.60 11.37
C SER A 54 -5.39 -15.91 12.74
N CYS A 55 -6.08 -14.76 12.90
CA CYS A 55 -6.21 -14.08 14.18
C CYS A 55 -7.03 -14.91 15.18
N LEU A 56 -8.20 -15.41 14.74
CA LEU A 56 -9.09 -16.22 15.58
C LEU A 56 -8.45 -17.55 15.98
N LYS A 57 -7.82 -18.26 15.04
CA LYS A 57 -7.05 -19.48 15.32
C LYS A 57 -6.02 -19.24 16.42
N GLY A 58 -5.19 -18.21 16.25
CA GLY A 58 -4.11 -17.90 17.20
C GLY A 58 -4.65 -17.60 18.59
N LEU A 59 -5.77 -16.87 18.69
CA LEU A 59 -6.38 -16.54 19.97
C LEU A 59 -7.06 -17.74 20.63
N LEU A 60 -7.87 -18.50 19.88
CA LEU A 60 -8.63 -19.64 20.41
C LEU A 60 -7.71 -20.73 20.92
N ASN A 61 -6.70 -21.15 20.14
CA ASN A 61 -5.76 -22.16 20.63
C ASN A 61 -4.99 -21.69 21.86
N ASN A 62 -4.70 -20.38 21.98
CA ASN A 62 -4.08 -19.84 23.19
C ASN A 62 -4.98 -19.98 24.42
N PHE A 63 -6.31 -19.92 24.30
CA PHE A 63 -7.20 -20.13 25.45
C PHE A 63 -6.97 -21.49 26.12
N SER A 64 -6.63 -22.52 25.34
CA SER A 64 -6.34 -23.86 25.85
C SER A 64 -5.10 -23.95 26.74
N HIS A 65 -4.22 -22.95 26.71
CA HIS A 65 -3.04 -22.89 27.57
C HIS A 65 -3.34 -22.28 28.95
N TYR A 66 -4.46 -21.58 29.10
CA TYR A 66 -4.78 -20.84 30.33
C TYR A 66 -6.04 -21.34 31.05
N CYS A 67 -6.89 -22.11 30.39
CA CYS A 67 -8.11 -22.64 30.99
C CYS A 67 -8.17 -24.15 30.81
N ASP A 68 -8.50 -24.84 31.90
CA ASP A 68 -8.59 -26.29 31.93
C ASP A 68 -9.98 -26.84 31.60
N SER A 69 -11.01 -25.99 31.66
CA SER A 69 -12.40 -26.36 31.36
C SER A 69 -13.20 -25.23 30.71
N VAL A 70 -14.37 -25.60 30.15
CA VAL A 70 -15.33 -24.65 29.55
C VAL A 70 -15.85 -23.66 30.58
N GLU A 71 -16.11 -24.11 31.80
CA GLU A 71 -16.61 -23.27 32.90
C GLU A 71 -15.59 -22.21 33.29
N GLU A 72 -14.32 -22.60 33.41
CA GLU A 72 -13.23 -21.67 33.70
C GLU A 72 -13.08 -20.63 32.58
N LEU A 73 -13.10 -21.09 31.33
CA LEU A 73 -13.01 -20.19 30.19
C LEU A 73 -14.18 -19.19 30.17
N LYS A 74 -15.42 -19.62 30.44
CA LYS A 74 -16.57 -18.72 30.55
C LYS A 74 -16.42 -17.70 31.67
N ILE A 75 -15.87 -18.10 32.82
CA ILE A 75 -15.56 -17.18 33.92
C ILE A 75 -14.52 -16.15 33.47
N GLN A 76 -13.45 -16.57 32.79
CA GLN A 76 -12.41 -15.68 32.28
C GLN A 76 -12.94 -14.73 31.19
N LEU A 77 -13.87 -15.18 30.35
CA LEU A 77 -14.49 -14.39 29.29
C LEU A 77 -15.67 -13.52 29.78
N SER A 78 -16.06 -13.60 31.06
CA SER A 78 -17.10 -12.75 31.63
C SER A 78 -16.68 -11.27 31.69
N SER A 79 -17.66 -10.35 31.74
CA SER A 79 -17.41 -8.90 31.70
C SER A 79 -16.40 -8.38 32.72
N ASN A 80 -16.29 -9.03 33.89
CA ASN A 80 -15.37 -8.66 34.97
C ASN A 80 -13.92 -9.10 34.72
N ASN A 81 -13.72 -10.25 34.06
CA ASN A 81 -12.42 -10.92 33.99
C ASN A 81 -11.75 -10.80 32.62
N ALA A 82 -12.55 -10.60 31.56
CA ALA A 82 -12.07 -10.65 30.18
C ALA A 82 -10.90 -9.70 29.90
N HIS A 83 -10.92 -8.49 30.48
CA HIS A 83 -9.81 -7.55 30.36
C HIS A 83 -8.48 -8.13 30.86
N THR A 84 -8.48 -8.67 32.08
CA THR A 84 -7.28 -9.21 32.74
C THR A 84 -6.79 -10.45 32.00
N PHE A 85 -7.71 -11.34 31.62
CA PHE A 85 -7.39 -12.55 30.87
C PHE A 85 -6.70 -12.23 29.53
N PHE A 86 -7.27 -11.32 28.74
CA PHE A 86 -6.68 -10.89 27.48
C PHE A 86 -5.35 -10.15 27.66
N ASN A 87 -5.16 -9.42 28.76
CA ASN A 87 -3.88 -8.78 29.07
C ASN A 87 -2.79 -9.81 29.33
N THR A 88 -3.08 -10.90 30.04
CA THR A 88 -2.13 -12.01 30.25
C THR A 88 -1.74 -12.65 28.92
N ILE A 89 -2.73 -13.02 28.09
CA ILE A 89 -2.49 -13.59 26.76
C ILE A 89 -1.64 -12.64 25.90
N MET A 90 -1.94 -11.34 25.94
CA MET A 90 -1.18 -10.33 25.19
C MET A 90 0.30 -10.35 25.58
N GLN A 91 0.59 -10.38 26.89
CA GLN A 91 1.97 -10.31 27.39
C GLN A 91 2.76 -11.56 27.00
N ASP A 92 2.20 -12.74 27.22
CA ASP A 92 2.90 -14.00 26.90
C ASP A 92 3.10 -14.17 25.40
N TRP A 93 2.07 -13.86 24.60
CA TRP A 93 2.18 -13.93 23.14
C TRP A 93 3.19 -12.91 22.58
N MET A 94 3.32 -11.76 23.23
CA MET A 94 4.35 -10.77 22.90
C MET A 94 5.75 -11.32 23.21
N ILE A 95 5.96 -11.87 24.40
CA ILE A 95 7.25 -12.44 24.84
C ILE A 95 7.67 -13.57 23.89
N GLU A 96 6.76 -14.47 23.53
CA GLU A 96 7.01 -15.56 22.59
C GLU A 96 7.39 -15.06 21.18
N ARG A 97 6.72 -14.01 20.69
CA ARG A 97 7.09 -13.42 19.40
C ARG A 97 8.46 -12.75 19.43
N LEU A 98 8.77 -12.05 20.52
CA LEU A 98 10.07 -11.38 20.69
C LEU A 98 11.21 -12.38 20.81
N SER A 99 11.03 -13.50 21.51
CA SER A 99 12.05 -14.55 21.63
C SER A 99 12.38 -15.21 20.29
N LYS A 100 11.44 -15.19 19.33
CA LYS A 100 11.63 -15.64 17.94
C LYS A 100 12.22 -14.56 17.01
N GLY A 101 12.64 -13.41 17.54
CA GLY A 101 13.22 -12.31 16.76
C GLY A 101 12.23 -11.54 15.89
N LEU A 102 10.91 -11.64 16.16
CA LEU A 102 9.87 -10.93 15.41
C LEU A 102 9.62 -9.51 15.97
N SER A 103 9.15 -8.59 15.12
CA SER A 103 9.01 -7.17 15.51
C SER A 103 7.84 -6.92 16.48
N ALA A 104 8.09 -6.16 17.57
CA ALA A 104 7.06 -5.66 18.49
C ALA A 104 5.97 -4.84 17.78
N LYS A 105 6.37 -3.99 16.81
CA LYS A 105 5.43 -3.21 15.98
C LYS A 105 4.45 -4.11 15.22
N GLY A 106 4.96 -5.19 14.64
CA GLY A 106 4.14 -6.19 13.95
C GLY A 106 3.16 -6.88 14.90
N PHE A 107 3.60 -7.20 16.13
CA PHE A 107 2.75 -7.75 17.17
C PHE A 107 1.54 -6.86 17.50
N PHE A 108 1.75 -5.61 17.92
CA PHE A 108 0.63 -4.76 18.32
C PHE A 108 -0.38 -4.48 17.19
N LYS A 109 0.10 -4.45 15.93
CA LYS A 109 -0.77 -4.35 14.75
C LYS A 109 -1.62 -5.61 14.53
N ASP A 110 -1.09 -6.78 14.83
CA ASP A 110 -1.82 -8.05 14.74
C ASP A 110 -2.76 -8.21 15.94
N TRP A 111 -2.30 -7.91 17.16
CA TRP A 111 -3.10 -7.93 18.38
C TRP A 111 -4.34 -7.04 18.29
N THR A 112 -4.18 -5.79 17.89
CA THR A 112 -5.30 -4.85 17.68
C THR A 112 -6.33 -5.42 16.68
N ARG A 113 -5.85 -6.11 15.64
CA ARG A 113 -6.72 -6.77 14.67
C ARG A 113 -7.41 -7.98 15.28
N THR A 114 -6.70 -8.79 16.05
CA THR A 114 -7.24 -9.96 16.74
C THR A 114 -8.36 -9.56 17.69
N ILE A 115 -8.15 -8.55 18.54
CA ILE A 115 -9.20 -8.01 19.42
C ILE A 115 -10.41 -7.57 18.62
N LYS A 116 -10.20 -6.80 17.54
CA LYS A 116 -11.31 -6.37 16.69
C LYS A 116 -12.09 -7.54 16.10
N VAL A 117 -11.40 -8.52 15.52
CA VAL A 117 -12.06 -9.69 14.94
C VAL A 117 -12.81 -10.51 16.00
N TYR A 118 -12.24 -10.65 17.21
CA TYR A 118 -12.90 -11.31 18.33
C TYR A 118 -14.18 -10.57 18.75
N SER A 119 -14.11 -9.25 18.92
CA SER A 119 -15.27 -8.41 19.25
C SER A 119 -16.35 -8.51 18.18
N ASP A 120 -15.99 -8.30 16.91
CA ASP A 120 -16.94 -8.35 15.78
C ASP A 120 -17.59 -9.75 15.63
N CYS A 121 -16.88 -10.83 16.00
CA CYS A 121 -17.31 -12.21 15.80
C CYS A 121 -18.11 -12.79 16.97
N PHE A 122 -17.83 -12.38 18.21
CA PHE A 122 -18.40 -13.00 19.41
C PHE A 122 -19.08 -12.03 20.37
N ILE A 123 -18.61 -10.79 20.50
CA ILE A 123 -19.21 -9.80 21.43
C ILE A 123 -20.38 -9.08 20.75
N ASP A 124 -20.17 -8.57 19.55
CA ASP A 124 -21.20 -7.86 18.78
C ASP A 124 -22.38 -8.78 18.44
N THR A 125 -22.10 -10.08 18.30
CA THR A 125 -23.09 -11.14 18.07
C THR A 125 -23.69 -11.69 19.37
N LYS A 126 -23.31 -11.16 20.52
CA LYS A 126 -23.83 -11.49 21.86
C LYS A 126 -23.61 -12.95 22.28
N LEU A 127 -22.53 -13.58 21.82
CA LEU A 127 -22.06 -14.86 22.36
C LEU A 127 -21.35 -14.66 23.71
N PHE A 128 -20.56 -13.61 23.82
CA PHE A 128 -19.92 -13.18 25.07
C PHE A 128 -20.33 -11.74 25.38
N ASP A 129 -20.35 -11.42 26.67
CA ASP A 129 -20.71 -10.08 27.13
C ASP A 129 -19.58 -9.08 26.87
N ASP A 130 -19.96 -7.82 26.75
CA ASP A 130 -19.02 -6.70 26.67
C ASP A 130 -18.19 -6.62 27.97
N PRO A 131 -16.85 -6.43 27.88
CA PRO A 131 -16.02 -6.28 29.07
C PRO A 131 -16.27 -4.92 29.73
N ILE A 132 -16.33 -4.88 31.08
CA ILE A 132 -16.48 -3.63 31.83
C ILE A 132 -15.29 -2.69 31.55
N THR A 133 -14.09 -3.27 31.50
CA THR A 133 -12.88 -2.56 31.13
C THR A 133 -12.50 -2.93 29.69
N PRO A 134 -12.33 -1.97 28.77
CA PRO A 134 -11.95 -2.26 27.39
C PRO A 134 -10.64 -3.06 27.29
N PHE A 135 -10.53 -3.91 26.27
CA PHE A 135 -9.28 -4.63 25.98
C PHE A 135 -8.14 -3.67 25.66
N LEU A 136 -6.95 -3.97 26.17
CA LEU A 136 -5.75 -3.19 25.85
C LEU A 136 -5.37 -3.39 24.39
N THR A 137 -5.40 -2.31 23.61
CA THR A 137 -4.94 -2.28 22.22
C THR A 137 -3.90 -1.17 22.03
N PRO A 138 -2.74 -1.27 22.71
CA PRO A 138 -1.77 -0.18 22.71
C PRO A 138 -1.22 0.06 21.31
N LYS A 139 -1.14 1.34 20.94
CA LYS A 139 -0.47 1.77 19.73
C LYS A 139 1.03 1.79 20.00
N PHE A 140 1.79 0.97 19.28
CA PHE A 140 3.25 0.98 19.36
C PHE A 140 3.76 2.37 18.95
N LYS A 141 4.33 3.12 19.90
CA LYS A 141 5.01 4.39 19.65
C LYS A 141 6.45 4.08 19.21
N GLU A 142 6.82 4.50 18.01
CA GLU A 142 8.25 4.60 17.66
C GLU A 142 8.87 5.71 18.50
N GLU A 143 10.17 5.59 18.82
CA GLU A 143 10.94 6.72 19.33
C GLU A 143 10.69 7.94 18.44
N SER A 144 10.31 9.05 19.07
CA SER A 144 9.79 10.25 18.41
C SER A 144 10.78 10.76 17.37
N LYS A 145 10.37 10.67 16.10
CA LYS A 145 10.97 11.45 15.01
C LYS A 145 10.65 12.94 15.25
N PRO A 146 11.49 13.87 14.75
CA PRO A 146 11.46 15.30 15.11
C PRO A 146 10.10 15.98 14.89
N ILE A 147 9.91 17.08 15.63
CA ILE A 147 8.68 17.83 15.95
C ILE A 147 7.88 18.34 14.73
N ALA A 148 8.42 18.29 13.52
CA ALA A 148 7.69 18.57 12.28
C ALA A 148 7.43 17.27 11.49
N THR A 149 6.33 16.59 11.79
CA THR A 149 5.83 15.47 10.96
C THR A 149 4.82 15.98 9.95
N ILE A 150 5.31 16.43 8.79
CA ILE A 150 4.53 16.31 7.56
C ILE A 150 4.35 14.80 7.35
N SER A 151 3.09 14.33 7.33
CA SER A 151 2.70 12.92 7.13
C SER A 151 3.55 12.28 6.04
N THR A 152 4.54 11.47 6.43
CA THR A 152 5.60 11.05 5.50
C THR A 152 5.08 9.96 4.56
N GLY A 153 5.07 10.28 3.27
CA GLY A 153 4.70 9.36 2.19
C GLY A 153 5.60 8.15 1.99
N GLY A 154 5.27 7.36 0.96
CA GLY A 154 6.05 6.19 0.57
C GLY A 154 7.52 6.53 0.27
N LYS A 155 8.42 5.63 0.68
CA LYS A 155 9.86 5.72 0.36
C LYS A 155 10.05 5.43 -1.13
N LEU A 156 10.78 6.28 -1.85
CA LEU A 156 11.37 5.92 -3.14
C LEU A 156 12.19 4.63 -2.94
N THR A 157 12.19 3.77 -3.94
CA THR A 157 13.14 2.66 -3.94
C THR A 157 14.55 3.22 -4.10
N THR A 158 15.57 2.52 -3.58
CA THR A 158 16.99 2.91 -3.76
C THR A 158 17.37 3.10 -5.23
N LYS A 159 16.66 2.45 -6.15
CA LYS A 159 16.84 2.60 -7.60
C LYS A 159 16.27 3.92 -8.11
N GLU A 160 15.08 4.30 -7.66
CA GLU A 160 14.47 5.60 -7.98
C GLU A 160 15.29 6.76 -7.40
N GLU A 161 15.80 6.62 -6.16
CA GLU A 161 16.71 7.61 -5.54
C GLU A 161 17.97 7.82 -6.37
N ARG A 162 18.59 6.74 -6.88
CA ARG A 162 19.77 6.82 -7.76
C ARG A 162 19.50 7.52 -9.10
N ILE A 163 18.29 7.42 -9.65
CA ILE A 163 17.97 8.04 -10.94
C ILE A 163 17.63 9.51 -10.76
N TRP A 164 16.81 9.82 -9.76
CA TRP A 164 16.20 11.13 -9.64
C TRP A 164 17.02 12.08 -8.76
N LEU A 165 17.67 11.55 -7.71
CA LEU A 165 18.26 12.36 -6.64
C LEU A 165 19.80 12.31 -6.59
N ALA A 166 20.44 11.43 -7.37
CA ALA A 166 21.90 11.30 -7.35
C ALA A 166 22.63 12.45 -8.04
N ASN A 167 23.88 12.69 -7.63
CA ASN A 167 24.80 13.62 -8.28
C ASN A 167 24.22 15.04 -8.45
N ILE A 168 23.46 15.52 -7.47
CA ILE A 168 22.96 16.89 -7.41
C ILE A 168 23.94 17.69 -6.53
N PRO A 169 24.68 18.68 -7.07
CA PRO A 169 25.72 19.39 -6.34
C PRO A 169 25.21 20.17 -5.13
N LEU A 170 26.00 20.32 -4.06
CA LEU A 170 25.58 21.04 -2.84
C LEU A 170 25.56 22.57 -2.99
N HIS A 171 26.24 23.14 -3.98
CA HIS A 171 26.40 24.58 -4.20
C HIS A 171 25.17 25.30 -4.77
N ILE A 172 24.35 24.62 -5.59
CA ILE A 172 23.17 25.22 -6.24
C ILE A 172 21.98 25.45 -5.28
N LYS A 173 21.03 26.31 -5.66
CA LYS A 173 19.82 26.61 -4.88
C LYS A 173 18.75 25.52 -4.98
N ASP A 174 17.83 25.49 -4.02
CA ASP A 174 16.76 24.49 -3.98
C ASP A 174 15.82 24.56 -5.19
N GLU A 175 15.59 25.77 -5.74
CA GLU A 175 14.79 25.95 -6.96
C GLU A 175 15.43 25.23 -8.17
N GLU A 176 16.76 25.32 -8.31
CA GLU A 176 17.51 24.67 -9.38
C GLU A 176 17.53 23.15 -9.21
N VAL A 177 17.64 22.68 -7.96
CA VAL A 177 17.53 21.27 -7.61
C VAL A 177 16.16 20.70 -7.99
N ILE A 178 15.08 21.42 -7.65
CA ILE A 178 13.71 21.03 -8.02
C ILE A 178 13.60 20.92 -9.54
N GLN A 179 14.17 21.87 -10.29
CA GLN A 179 14.14 21.85 -11.74
C GLN A 179 14.92 20.65 -12.32
N ILE A 180 16.12 20.35 -11.81
CA ILE A 180 16.90 19.18 -12.23
C ILE A 180 16.14 17.87 -12.01
N ILE A 181 15.53 17.71 -10.84
CA ILE A 181 14.74 16.52 -10.51
C ILE A 181 13.54 16.40 -11.46
N PHE A 182 12.86 17.52 -11.72
CA PHE A 182 11.72 17.55 -12.63
C PHE A 182 12.12 17.19 -14.07
N ASP A 183 13.22 17.76 -14.57
CA ASP A 183 13.72 17.48 -15.92
C ASP A 183 14.09 16.00 -16.07
N ARG A 184 14.74 15.40 -15.07
CA ARG A 184 15.06 13.97 -15.05
C ARG A 184 13.79 13.10 -15.08
N LEU A 185 12.75 13.48 -14.33
CA LEU A 185 11.46 12.79 -14.33
C LEU A 185 10.79 12.86 -15.70
N LEU A 186 10.76 14.04 -16.33
CA LEU A 186 10.15 14.24 -17.65
C LEU A 186 10.89 13.47 -18.76
N LYS A 187 12.23 13.51 -18.77
CA LYS A 187 13.06 12.72 -19.71
C LYS A 187 12.77 11.21 -19.55
N GLY A 188 12.71 10.74 -18.30
CA GLY A 188 12.34 9.36 -17.99
C GLY A 188 10.95 8.97 -18.49
N GLU A 189 9.93 9.81 -18.21
CA GLU A 189 8.57 9.58 -18.69
C GLU A 189 8.51 9.54 -20.22
N LYS A 190 9.15 10.51 -20.89
CA LYS A 190 9.17 10.61 -22.35
C LYS A 190 9.78 9.37 -22.99
N HIS A 191 10.90 8.86 -22.47
CA HIS A 191 11.53 7.63 -22.93
C HIS A 191 10.61 6.42 -22.77
N VAL A 192 10.04 6.23 -21.57
CA VAL A 192 9.12 5.11 -21.29
C VAL A 192 7.90 5.16 -22.21
N ARG A 193 7.32 6.35 -22.40
CA ARG A 193 6.18 6.58 -23.28
C ARG A 193 6.51 6.25 -24.73
N LYS A 194 7.66 6.71 -25.24
CA LYS A 194 8.16 6.41 -26.60
C LYS A 194 8.26 4.91 -26.81
N VAL A 195 8.95 4.19 -25.93
CA VAL A 195 9.15 2.73 -26.03
C VAL A 195 7.83 1.98 -25.96
N CYS A 196 6.95 2.30 -25.01
CA CYS A 196 5.67 1.63 -24.90
C CYS A 196 4.77 1.91 -26.11
N TYR A 197 4.80 3.14 -26.65
CA TYR A 197 4.05 3.51 -27.85
C TYR A 197 4.56 2.79 -29.09
N GLN A 198 5.88 2.61 -29.25
CA GLN A 198 6.44 1.76 -30.32
C GLN A 198 5.92 0.33 -30.23
N ARG A 199 5.80 -0.24 -29.01
CA ARG A 199 5.20 -1.57 -28.82
C ARG A 199 3.73 -1.62 -29.19
N LEU A 200 2.94 -0.58 -28.87
CA LEU A 200 1.56 -0.45 -29.34
C LEU A 200 1.49 -0.50 -30.87
N LEU A 201 2.34 0.27 -31.57
CA LEU A 201 2.37 0.31 -33.03
C LEU A 201 2.76 -1.05 -33.65
N LEU A 202 3.75 -1.74 -33.08
CA LEU A 202 4.16 -3.07 -33.56
C LEU A 202 3.04 -4.10 -33.40
N ILE A 203 2.31 -4.08 -32.28
CA ILE A 203 1.16 -4.97 -32.06
C ILE A 203 0.07 -4.71 -33.11
N LYS A 204 -0.22 -3.44 -33.41
CA LYS A 204 -1.19 -3.08 -34.45
C LYS A 204 -0.75 -3.51 -35.84
N ALA A 205 0.48 -3.20 -36.22
CA ALA A 205 1.03 -3.56 -37.54
C ALA A 205 1.01 -5.09 -37.75
N ARG A 206 1.41 -5.86 -36.73
CA ARG A 206 1.33 -7.32 -36.76
C ARG A 206 -0.11 -7.83 -36.82
N HIS A 207 -1.04 -7.19 -36.11
CA HIS A 207 -2.46 -7.54 -36.19
C HIS A 207 -2.99 -7.36 -37.62
N GLU A 208 -2.79 -6.19 -38.22
CA GLU A 208 -3.23 -5.86 -39.57
C GLU A 208 -2.61 -6.80 -40.62
N ARG A 209 -1.30 -7.04 -40.51
CA ARG A 209 -0.61 -8.03 -41.34
C ARG A 209 -1.19 -9.44 -41.18
N ASN A 210 -1.43 -9.88 -39.94
CA ASN A 210 -1.96 -11.21 -39.68
C ASN A 210 -3.38 -11.36 -40.27
N GLN A 211 -4.21 -10.32 -40.26
CA GLN A 211 -5.51 -10.33 -40.94
C GLN A 211 -5.36 -10.56 -42.45
N SER A 212 -4.33 -9.99 -43.10
CA SER A 212 -4.03 -10.25 -44.51
C SER A 212 -3.53 -11.69 -44.74
N PHE A 213 -2.66 -12.18 -43.87
CA PHE A 213 -2.12 -13.54 -43.96
C PHE A 213 -3.18 -14.62 -43.75
N ILE A 214 -4.14 -14.39 -42.86
CA ILE A 214 -5.27 -15.31 -42.64
C ILE A 214 -6.10 -15.50 -43.92
N LYS A 215 -6.30 -14.42 -44.69
CA LYS A 215 -7.10 -14.46 -45.93
C LYS A 215 -6.39 -15.14 -47.10
N THR A 216 -5.06 -15.00 -47.13
CA THR A 216 -4.28 -15.35 -48.32
C THR A 216 -3.43 -16.61 -48.13
N GLY A 217 -3.18 -17.02 -46.87
CA GLY A 217 -2.31 -18.13 -46.51
C GLY A 217 -3.01 -19.48 -46.60
N HIS A 218 -2.20 -20.51 -46.86
CA HIS A 218 -2.69 -21.88 -46.90
C HIS A 218 -2.63 -22.51 -45.50
N ILE A 219 -3.73 -23.13 -45.10
CA ILE A 219 -3.85 -23.83 -43.81
C ILE A 219 -3.24 -25.21 -43.95
N LYS A 220 -2.27 -25.56 -43.10
CA LYS A 220 -1.68 -26.89 -43.09
C LYS A 220 -2.56 -27.87 -42.29
N PRO A 221 -3.05 -28.96 -42.89
CA PRO A 221 -3.84 -29.97 -42.18
C PRO A 221 -3.06 -30.61 -41.02
N LEU A 222 -3.76 -30.92 -39.92
CA LEU A 222 -3.15 -31.57 -38.75
C LEU A 222 -2.86 -33.06 -38.95
N LYS A 223 -3.58 -33.73 -39.85
CA LYS A 223 -3.35 -35.15 -40.19
C LYS A 223 -2.60 -35.24 -41.51
N GLY A 224 -1.55 -36.08 -41.50
CA GLY A 224 -0.53 -36.15 -42.53
C GLY A 224 -1.07 -36.54 -43.90
N ASN A 225 -0.66 -35.78 -44.90
CA ASN A 225 -0.96 -36.03 -46.29
C ASN A 225 0.21 -36.86 -46.86
N LYS A 226 0.25 -38.16 -46.52
CA LYS A 226 1.37 -39.06 -46.83
C LYS A 226 1.67 -39.21 -48.34
N TYR A 227 0.78 -38.71 -49.19
CA TYR A 227 0.85 -38.83 -50.64
C TYR A 227 0.64 -37.50 -51.40
N THR A 228 0.72 -36.33 -50.75
CA THR A 228 0.64 -35.05 -51.47
C THR A 228 1.85 -34.82 -52.37
N ALA A 229 1.57 -34.41 -53.60
CA ALA A 229 2.57 -33.89 -54.52
C ALA A 229 3.37 -32.75 -53.87
N LEU A 230 4.64 -32.57 -54.24
CA LEU A 230 5.51 -31.55 -53.66
C LEU A 230 4.91 -30.13 -53.81
N SER A 231 4.18 -29.89 -54.90
CA SER A 231 3.46 -28.65 -55.23
C SER A 231 2.28 -28.33 -54.29
N GLU A 232 1.74 -29.33 -53.58
CA GLU A 232 0.57 -29.21 -52.70
C GLU A 232 0.97 -29.12 -51.22
N ARG A 233 2.28 -29.12 -50.92
CA ARG A 233 2.78 -29.06 -49.54
C ARG A 233 2.67 -27.65 -48.98
N VAL A 234 1.97 -27.55 -47.85
CA VAL A 234 1.94 -26.32 -47.04
C VAL A 234 3.14 -26.30 -46.10
N TYR A 235 4.05 -25.36 -46.34
CA TYR A 235 5.21 -25.10 -45.49
C TYR A 235 4.85 -24.15 -44.35
N LEU A 236 5.35 -24.44 -43.14
CA LEU A 236 5.22 -23.60 -41.93
C LEU A 236 6.59 -23.08 -41.49
N GLY A 237 6.70 -22.55 -40.28
CA GLY A 237 7.90 -21.93 -39.76
C GLY A 237 8.08 -20.52 -40.33
N ASN A 238 9.21 -20.27 -40.99
CA ASN A 238 9.52 -19.00 -41.63
C ASN A 238 8.57 -18.60 -42.78
N ASN A 239 7.75 -19.53 -43.30
CA ASN A 239 6.59 -19.18 -44.12
C ASN A 239 5.46 -18.63 -43.23
N LEU A 240 5.64 -17.38 -42.79
CA LEU A 240 4.78 -16.73 -41.80
C LEU A 240 3.31 -16.66 -42.22
N LYS A 241 3.05 -16.49 -43.51
CA LYS A 241 1.70 -16.40 -44.05
C LYS A 241 0.90 -17.68 -43.80
N ASN A 242 1.47 -18.84 -44.13
CA ASN A 242 0.85 -20.14 -43.87
C ASN A 242 0.83 -20.47 -42.37
N THR A 243 1.89 -20.13 -41.63
CA THR A 243 1.97 -20.31 -40.17
C THR A 243 0.87 -19.56 -39.43
N VAL A 244 0.64 -18.29 -39.78
CA VAL A 244 -0.43 -17.46 -39.20
C VAL A 244 -1.81 -17.98 -39.58
N ALA A 245 -2.04 -18.34 -40.86
CA ALA A 245 -3.31 -18.91 -41.31
C ALA A 245 -3.63 -20.22 -40.58
N THR A 246 -2.62 -21.09 -40.45
CA THR A 246 -2.72 -22.37 -39.73
C THR A 246 -2.99 -22.15 -38.23
N PHE A 247 -2.29 -21.20 -37.60
CA PHE A 247 -2.55 -20.85 -36.19
C PHE A 247 -3.97 -20.32 -35.99
N ASN A 248 -4.44 -19.44 -36.86
CA ASN A 248 -5.80 -18.90 -36.77
C ASN A 248 -6.88 -19.97 -36.95
N ALA A 249 -6.64 -20.97 -37.80
CA ALA A 249 -7.58 -22.06 -38.05
C ALA A 249 -7.75 -23.00 -36.85
N TYR A 250 -6.66 -23.31 -36.14
CA TYR A 250 -6.69 -24.29 -35.03
C TYR A 250 -6.65 -23.66 -33.63
N GLY A 251 -6.25 -22.40 -33.53
CA GLY A 251 -6.14 -21.65 -32.28
C GLY A 251 -5.03 -22.14 -31.35
N ILE A 252 -5.07 -21.65 -30.12
CA ILE A 252 -4.14 -22.07 -29.06
C ILE A 252 -4.35 -23.56 -28.77
N ASN A 253 -3.25 -24.31 -28.62
CA ASN A 253 -3.23 -25.75 -28.37
C ASN A 253 -3.79 -26.63 -29.51
N GLY A 254 -3.73 -26.18 -30.77
CA GLY A 254 -4.37 -26.82 -31.92
C GLY A 254 -4.06 -28.32 -32.13
N THR A 255 -2.86 -28.80 -31.78
CA THR A 255 -2.49 -30.24 -31.81
C THR A 255 -2.10 -30.80 -30.44
N GLY A 256 -2.44 -30.11 -29.35
CA GLY A 256 -1.97 -30.47 -28.02
C GLY A 256 -0.51 -30.08 -27.77
N ARG A 257 0.18 -30.88 -26.93
CA ARG A 257 1.49 -30.58 -26.33
C ARG A 257 2.60 -30.18 -27.34
N PHE A 258 2.56 -30.68 -28.57
CA PHE A 258 3.61 -30.48 -29.58
C PHE A 258 3.24 -29.45 -30.66
N TYR A 259 2.20 -28.65 -30.43
CA TYR A 259 1.75 -27.67 -31.42
C TYR A 259 2.80 -26.62 -31.76
N TYR A 260 3.63 -26.24 -30.79
CA TYR A 260 4.75 -25.33 -31.03
C TYR A 260 5.75 -25.87 -32.06
N LYS A 261 6.09 -27.18 -32.01
CA LYS A 261 7.02 -27.83 -32.96
C LYS A 261 6.46 -27.85 -34.37
N PHE A 262 5.16 -28.11 -34.46
CA PHE A 262 4.42 -28.14 -35.72
C PHE A 262 4.44 -26.76 -36.39
N LEU A 263 4.09 -25.70 -35.65
CA LEU A 263 4.07 -24.33 -36.18
C LEU A 263 5.47 -23.78 -36.45
N SER A 264 6.44 -24.08 -35.59
CA SER A 264 7.81 -23.60 -35.75
C SER A 264 8.58 -24.30 -36.87
N ALA A 265 8.04 -25.40 -37.41
CA ALA A 265 8.74 -26.31 -38.32
C ALA A 265 10.09 -26.79 -37.74
N GLU A 266 10.11 -27.10 -36.44
CA GLU A 266 11.32 -27.51 -35.71
C GLU A 266 12.03 -28.68 -36.42
N GLY A 267 13.35 -28.57 -36.53
CA GLY A 267 14.19 -29.59 -37.18
C GLY A 267 14.25 -29.49 -38.71
N THR A 268 13.72 -28.41 -39.30
CA THR A 268 13.77 -28.17 -40.75
C THR A 268 14.55 -26.89 -41.10
N LYS A 269 14.90 -26.70 -42.37
CA LYS A 269 15.49 -25.44 -42.87
C LYS A 269 14.56 -24.23 -42.71
N ALA A 270 13.27 -24.45 -42.51
CA ALA A 270 12.27 -23.41 -42.30
C ALA A 270 12.05 -23.06 -40.81
N THR A 271 12.87 -23.61 -39.89
CA THR A 271 12.67 -23.43 -38.45
C THR A 271 12.67 -21.95 -38.06
N ILE A 272 11.68 -21.54 -37.26
CA ILE A 272 11.61 -20.23 -36.60
C ILE A 272 11.69 -20.42 -35.07
N SER A 273 12.37 -19.52 -34.37
CA SER A 273 12.47 -19.61 -32.91
C SER A 273 11.10 -19.42 -32.24
N ILE A 274 10.89 -20.03 -31.07
CA ILE A 274 9.59 -19.97 -30.38
C ILE A 274 9.23 -18.54 -29.95
N ASN A 275 10.20 -17.74 -29.53
CA ASN A 275 9.96 -16.34 -29.16
C ASN A 275 9.54 -15.53 -30.40
N MET A 276 10.26 -15.68 -31.51
CA MET A 276 9.91 -15.01 -32.76
C MET A 276 8.54 -15.49 -33.26
N LEU A 277 8.22 -16.78 -33.17
CA LEU A 277 6.91 -17.31 -33.52
C LEU A 277 5.78 -16.67 -32.71
N LYS A 278 5.91 -16.56 -31.38
CA LYS A 278 4.90 -15.91 -30.53
C LYS A 278 4.70 -14.44 -30.91
N GLU A 279 5.79 -13.73 -31.17
CA GLU A 279 5.75 -12.35 -31.64
C GLU A 279 5.02 -12.22 -32.98
N GLU A 280 5.37 -13.07 -33.96
CA GLU A 280 4.79 -13.05 -35.31
C GLU A 280 3.31 -13.45 -35.30
N LEU A 281 2.91 -14.39 -34.44
CA LEU A 281 1.51 -14.73 -34.20
C LEU A 281 0.75 -13.62 -33.44
N ASN A 282 1.46 -12.60 -32.95
CA ASN A 282 0.91 -11.50 -32.17
C ASN A 282 0.16 -11.99 -30.92
N LEU A 283 0.76 -12.92 -30.19
CA LEU A 283 0.19 -13.44 -28.94
C LEU A 283 0.37 -12.45 -27.79
N PRO A 284 -0.63 -12.30 -26.90
CA PRO A 284 -0.53 -11.44 -25.73
C PRO A 284 0.42 -12.01 -24.67
N GLU A 285 1.49 -11.27 -24.38
CA GLU A 285 2.50 -11.62 -23.38
C GLU A 285 2.48 -10.64 -22.20
N SER A 286 3.02 -11.06 -21.05
CA SER A 286 3.08 -10.19 -19.85
C SER A 286 3.77 -8.85 -20.15
N SER A 287 4.89 -8.85 -20.88
CA SER A 287 5.68 -7.65 -21.19
C SER A 287 4.93 -6.66 -22.08
N SER A 288 4.22 -7.14 -23.10
CA SER A 288 3.45 -6.29 -24.01
C SER A 288 2.19 -5.76 -23.36
N LEU A 289 1.47 -6.60 -22.60
CA LEU A 289 0.33 -6.15 -21.80
C LEU A 289 0.75 -5.10 -20.76
N PHE A 290 1.92 -5.28 -20.14
CA PHE A 290 2.48 -4.32 -19.20
C PHE A 290 2.77 -2.96 -19.86
N ALA A 291 3.41 -2.95 -21.03
CA ALA A 291 3.67 -1.72 -21.79
C ALA A 291 2.37 -0.97 -22.13
N LEU A 292 1.32 -1.67 -22.54
CA LEU A 292 0.01 -1.08 -22.82
C LEU A 292 -0.66 -0.54 -21.55
N CYS A 293 -0.52 -1.23 -20.41
CA CYS A 293 -1.01 -0.76 -19.11
C CYS A 293 -0.25 0.48 -18.61
N ILE A 294 1.06 0.56 -18.84
CA ILE A 294 1.85 1.76 -18.54
C ILE A 294 1.31 2.96 -19.33
N LEU A 295 1.09 2.81 -20.65
CA LEU A 295 0.49 3.88 -21.45
C LEU A 295 -0.88 4.30 -20.91
N LEU A 296 -1.75 3.34 -20.57
CA LEU A 296 -3.06 3.68 -19.99
C LEU A 296 -2.96 4.44 -18.67
N ILE A 297 -2.03 4.08 -17.79
CA ILE A 297 -1.83 4.80 -16.52
C ILE A 297 -1.24 6.19 -16.76
N LEU A 298 -0.33 6.34 -17.73
CA LEU A 298 0.23 7.63 -18.09
C LEU A 298 -0.83 8.59 -18.65
N GLU A 299 -1.84 8.07 -19.36
CA GLU A 299 -3.00 8.86 -19.83
C GLU A 299 -4.06 9.05 -18.74
N HIS A 300 -4.27 8.04 -17.89
CA HIS A 300 -5.32 7.98 -16.87
C HIS A 300 -4.75 7.56 -15.52
N PRO A 301 -3.99 8.42 -14.82
CA PRO A 301 -3.29 8.05 -13.60
C PRO A 301 -4.24 7.65 -12.46
N GLN A 302 -5.52 8.00 -12.52
CA GLN A 302 -6.58 7.48 -11.64
C GLN A 302 -6.78 5.95 -11.68
N LEU A 303 -6.29 5.28 -12.73
CA LEU A 303 -6.17 3.81 -12.78
C LEU A 303 -5.10 3.34 -11.80
N THR A 304 -5.47 2.38 -10.94
CA THR A 304 -4.51 1.75 -10.02
C THR A 304 -4.14 0.36 -10.52
N PRO A 305 -2.95 -0.18 -10.17
CA PRO A 305 -2.57 -1.54 -10.55
C PRO A 305 -3.62 -2.59 -10.16
N SER A 306 -4.17 -2.49 -8.95
CA SER A 306 -5.24 -3.40 -8.49
C SER A 306 -6.57 -3.24 -9.23
N ALA A 307 -6.82 -2.10 -9.88
CA ALA A 307 -8.04 -1.88 -10.67
C ALA A 307 -7.90 -2.54 -12.05
N LEU A 308 -6.67 -2.58 -12.60
CA LEU A 308 -6.33 -3.32 -13.80
C LEU A 308 -6.42 -4.83 -13.58
N ASP A 309 -5.97 -5.32 -12.41
CA ASP A 309 -6.08 -6.73 -12.02
C ASP A 309 -7.55 -7.25 -12.03
N GLU A 310 -8.50 -6.35 -11.74
CA GLU A 310 -9.94 -6.65 -11.65
C GLU A 310 -10.71 -6.18 -12.90
N TRP A 311 -10.02 -5.71 -13.93
CA TRP A 311 -10.67 -5.15 -15.11
C TRP A 311 -11.21 -6.27 -16.01
N ARG A 312 -12.54 -6.34 -16.12
CA ARG A 312 -13.25 -7.29 -16.99
C ARG A 312 -13.79 -6.58 -18.21
N LEU A 313 -13.57 -7.12 -19.40
CA LEU A 313 -14.08 -6.58 -20.67
C LEU A 313 -15.57 -6.86 -20.84
N THR A 314 -16.01 -8.07 -20.51
CA THR A 314 -17.40 -8.53 -20.70
C THR A 314 -18.03 -9.06 -19.42
N THR A 315 -19.36 -9.03 -19.32
CA THR A 315 -20.12 -9.73 -18.28
C THR A 315 -20.36 -11.19 -18.65
N LYS A 316 -21.04 -11.94 -17.77
CA LYS A 316 -21.55 -13.29 -18.05
C LYS A 316 -22.52 -13.32 -19.24
N GLU A 317 -23.17 -12.20 -19.53
CA GLU A 317 -24.16 -12.00 -20.60
C GLU A 317 -23.53 -11.44 -21.90
N GLU A 318 -22.20 -11.48 -22.03
CA GLU A 318 -21.42 -11.01 -23.19
C GLU A 318 -21.52 -9.51 -23.56
N GLU A 319 -22.23 -8.70 -22.76
CA GLU A 319 -22.23 -7.25 -22.94
C GLU A 319 -20.83 -6.65 -22.68
N LYS A 320 -20.44 -5.64 -23.47
CA LYS A 320 -19.17 -4.90 -23.32
C LYS A 320 -19.17 -4.03 -22.06
N PHE A 321 -19.05 -4.66 -20.91
CA PHE A 321 -19.14 -4.03 -19.60
C PHE A 321 -17.91 -3.16 -19.26
N GLY A 322 -16.71 -3.65 -19.59
CA GLY A 322 -15.44 -3.01 -19.26
C GLY A 322 -15.02 -1.87 -20.17
N TYR A 323 -15.67 -1.73 -21.32
CA TYR A 323 -15.46 -0.69 -22.32
C TYR A 323 -16.78 -0.39 -23.03
N LYS A 324 -17.39 0.74 -22.71
CA LYS A 324 -18.72 1.13 -23.19
C LYS A 324 -18.74 2.55 -23.75
N THR A 325 -19.82 2.85 -24.46
CA THR A 325 -20.11 4.20 -24.94
C THR A 325 -21.21 4.77 -24.05
N VAL A 326 -21.00 5.95 -23.46
CA VAL A 326 -21.99 6.66 -22.64
C VAL A 326 -22.12 8.07 -23.19
N GLY A 327 -23.28 8.37 -23.80
CA GLY A 327 -23.42 9.56 -24.64
C GLY A 327 -22.40 9.56 -25.78
N ASN A 328 -21.66 10.66 -25.93
CA ASN A 328 -20.58 10.78 -26.92
C ASN A 328 -19.22 10.24 -26.43
N ASN A 329 -19.12 9.84 -25.16
CA ASN A 329 -17.85 9.48 -24.53
C ASN A 329 -17.62 7.97 -24.54
N LYS A 330 -16.37 7.57 -24.79
CA LYS A 330 -15.90 6.19 -24.57
C LYS A 330 -15.39 6.07 -23.13
N VAL A 331 -15.83 5.03 -22.42
CA VAL A 331 -15.61 4.89 -20.98
C VAL A 331 -15.14 3.48 -20.66
N ILE A 332 -14.13 3.35 -19.79
CA ILE A 332 -13.81 2.07 -19.14
C ILE A 332 -14.39 2.00 -17.73
N THR A 333 -14.81 0.81 -17.33
CA THR A 333 -15.34 0.54 -15.99
C THR A 333 -14.41 -0.45 -15.29
N VAL A 334 -13.82 -0.04 -14.17
CA VAL A 334 -12.95 -0.89 -13.32
C VAL A 334 -13.47 -0.94 -11.90
N TYR A 335 -13.17 -2.02 -11.16
CA TYR A 335 -13.63 -2.17 -9.78
C TYR A 335 -12.53 -2.00 -8.74
N LYS A 336 -12.79 -1.13 -7.75
CA LYS A 336 -11.99 -0.92 -6.54
C LYS A 336 -12.78 -1.40 -5.33
N TYR A 337 -12.85 -2.72 -5.13
CA TYR A 337 -13.72 -3.33 -4.12
C TYR A 337 -13.48 -2.88 -2.67
N ARG A 338 -12.28 -2.39 -2.36
CA ARG A 338 -11.98 -1.76 -1.06
C ARG A 338 -12.80 -0.51 -0.74
N ARG A 339 -13.52 0.06 -1.73
CA ARG A 339 -14.42 1.22 -1.56
C ARG A 339 -15.85 0.84 -1.15
N GLY A 340 -16.15 -0.46 -0.97
CA GLY A 340 -17.50 -0.95 -0.70
C GLY A 340 -18.34 -1.18 -1.96
N VAL A 341 -19.37 -2.03 -1.88
CA VAL A 341 -20.10 -2.56 -3.05
C VAL A 341 -20.71 -1.46 -3.93
N LYS A 342 -21.32 -0.44 -3.33
CA LYS A 342 -21.97 0.68 -4.06
C LYS A 342 -20.98 1.62 -4.77
N LEU A 343 -19.72 1.71 -4.29
CA LEU A 343 -18.70 2.63 -4.79
C LEU A 343 -17.52 1.91 -5.47
N ALA A 344 -17.65 0.60 -5.67
CA ALA A 344 -16.57 -0.20 -6.21
C ALA A 344 -16.32 0.14 -7.69
N ALA A 345 -17.38 0.42 -8.47
CA ALA A 345 -17.23 0.78 -9.88
C ALA A 345 -16.62 2.18 -10.04
N GLN A 346 -15.57 2.28 -10.83
CA GLN A 346 -14.97 3.53 -11.27
C GLN A 346 -15.08 3.61 -12.80
N ASN A 347 -15.84 4.60 -13.27
CA ASN A 347 -15.95 4.94 -14.68
C ASN A 347 -14.87 5.97 -15.04
N ILE A 348 -14.15 5.75 -16.13
CA ILE A 348 -13.07 6.62 -16.61
C ILE A 348 -13.33 6.96 -18.06
N ILE A 349 -13.51 8.26 -18.35
CA ILE A 349 -13.68 8.77 -19.71
C ILE A 349 -12.33 8.71 -20.42
N LEU A 350 -12.30 8.09 -21.60
CA LEU A 350 -11.10 7.91 -22.40
C LEU A 350 -10.88 9.09 -23.36
N ASN A 351 -9.63 9.53 -23.48
CA ASN A 351 -9.16 10.36 -24.59
C ASN A 351 -8.84 9.52 -25.84
N GLU A 352 -8.55 10.16 -26.98
CA GLU A 352 -8.30 9.48 -28.26
C GLU A 352 -7.18 8.43 -28.19
N LYS A 353 -6.04 8.77 -27.56
CA LYS A 353 -4.90 7.85 -27.40
C LYS A 353 -5.30 6.62 -26.58
N SER A 354 -5.98 6.84 -25.46
CA SER A 354 -6.44 5.76 -24.60
C SER A 354 -7.54 4.91 -25.24
N VAL A 355 -8.41 5.49 -26.09
CA VAL A 355 -9.35 4.70 -26.91
C VAL A 355 -8.60 3.74 -27.83
N GLN A 356 -7.53 4.21 -28.49
CA GLN A 356 -6.69 3.36 -29.33
C GLN A 356 -6.04 2.23 -28.52
N ILE A 357 -5.52 2.53 -27.32
CA ILE A 357 -4.88 1.52 -26.46
C ILE A 357 -5.90 0.47 -26.00
N VAL A 358 -7.07 0.87 -25.52
CA VAL A 358 -8.12 -0.04 -25.04
C VAL A 358 -8.64 -0.95 -26.16
N LYS A 359 -8.89 -0.39 -27.36
CA LYS A 359 -9.28 -1.19 -28.54
C LYS A 359 -8.19 -2.21 -28.89
N THR A 360 -6.94 -1.77 -28.92
CA THR A 360 -5.81 -2.67 -29.23
C THR A 360 -5.69 -3.78 -28.18
N LEU A 361 -5.84 -3.49 -26.88
CA LEU A 361 -5.87 -4.51 -25.82
C LEU A 361 -7.00 -5.53 -26.00
N ALA A 362 -8.20 -5.06 -26.36
CA ALA A 362 -9.36 -5.94 -26.56
C ALA A 362 -9.11 -6.92 -27.71
N ASP A 363 -8.59 -6.42 -28.84
CA ASP A 363 -8.29 -7.23 -30.02
C ASP A 363 -7.10 -8.16 -29.79
N TYR A 364 -6.05 -7.66 -29.12
CA TYR A 364 -4.82 -8.41 -28.82
C TYR A 364 -5.07 -9.58 -27.86
N THR A 365 -6.01 -9.45 -26.92
CA THR A 365 -6.38 -10.50 -25.96
C THR A 365 -7.49 -11.43 -26.45
N ARG A 366 -8.09 -11.17 -27.62
CA ARG A 366 -9.19 -11.96 -28.18
C ARG A 366 -8.85 -13.45 -28.35
N PRO A 367 -7.69 -13.87 -28.90
CA PRO A 367 -7.39 -15.29 -29.07
C PRO A 367 -7.32 -16.04 -27.73
N ALA A 368 -6.74 -15.41 -26.70
CA ALA A 368 -6.69 -15.95 -25.35
C ALA A 368 -8.09 -16.13 -24.75
N ARG A 369 -8.97 -15.14 -24.99
CA ARG A 369 -10.37 -15.14 -24.56
C ARG A 369 -11.16 -16.28 -25.18
N GLU A 370 -11.06 -16.45 -26.49
CA GLU A 370 -11.74 -17.52 -27.24
C GLU A 370 -11.28 -18.91 -26.80
N TYR A 371 -9.98 -19.07 -26.52
CA TYR A 371 -9.45 -20.31 -25.98
C TYR A 371 -10.00 -20.63 -24.59
N LEU A 372 -9.98 -19.66 -23.66
CA LEU A 372 -10.45 -19.85 -22.28
C LEU A 372 -11.96 -20.10 -22.18
N LYS A 373 -12.76 -19.58 -23.13
CA LYS A 373 -14.19 -19.91 -23.23
C LYS A 373 -14.41 -21.40 -23.50
N LYS A 374 -13.58 -22.01 -24.35
CA LYS A 374 -13.67 -23.42 -24.73
C LYS A 374 -12.94 -24.34 -23.75
N ASN A 375 -11.88 -23.85 -23.12
CA ASN A 375 -10.97 -24.60 -22.25
C ASN A 375 -10.76 -23.82 -20.94
N PRO A 376 -11.76 -23.79 -20.04
CA PRO A 376 -11.61 -23.11 -18.76
C PRO A 376 -10.52 -23.77 -17.91
N ASN A 377 -9.61 -22.96 -17.37
CA ASN A 377 -8.62 -23.44 -16.41
C ASN A 377 -9.31 -23.93 -15.13
N LEU A 378 -8.69 -24.87 -14.42
CA LEU A 378 -9.20 -25.34 -13.13
C LEU A 378 -8.75 -24.42 -11.99
N ASP A 379 -9.55 -24.35 -10.93
CA ASP A 379 -9.18 -23.77 -9.66
C ASP A 379 -8.49 -24.77 -8.72
N GLU A 380 -8.21 -24.33 -7.50
CA GLU A 380 -7.50 -25.13 -6.48
C GLU A 380 -8.26 -26.38 -6.05
N ASN A 381 -9.58 -26.43 -6.28
CA ASN A 381 -10.44 -27.58 -5.97
C ASN A 381 -10.67 -28.48 -7.19
N GLY A 382 -10.09 -28.13 -8.35
CA GLY A 382 -10.31 -28.84 -9.60
C GLY A 382 -11.55 -28.37 -10.37
N ASP A 383 -12.22 -27.29 -9.93
CA ASP A 383 -13.43 -26.78 -10.58
C ASP A 383 -13.09 -25.81 -11.73
N PRO A 384 -13.84 -25.83 -12.85
CA PRO A 384 -13.60 -24.90 -13.96
C PRO A 384 -13.80 -23.41 -13.59
N LYS A 385 -12.80 -22.58 -13.86
CA LYS A 385 -12.85 -21.11 -13.76
C LYS A 385 -13.63 -20.48 -14.92
N THR A 386 -14.95 -20.65 -14.91
CA THR A 386 -15.88 -20.24 -15.97
C THR A 386 -15.95 -18.73 -16.24
N THR A 387 -15.26 -17.89 -15.47
CA THR A 387 -15.28 -16.42 -15.61
C THR A 387 -13.93 -15.82 -15.97
N GLU A 388 -12.87 -16.62 -16.08
CA GLU A 388 -11.52 -16.11 -16.33
C GLU A 388 -11.41 -15.38 -17.68
N TRP A 389 -12.07 -15.92 -18.71
CA TRP A 389 -12.16 -15.33 -20.04
C TRP A 389 -12.78 -13.91 -20.04
N GLN A 390 -13.45 -13.47 -18.97
CA GLN A 390 -14.02 -12.12 -18.89
C GLN A 390 -12.95 -11.05 -18.67
N SER A 391 -11.76 -11.41 -18.17
CA SER A 391 -10.68 -10.47 -17.89
C SER A 391 -10.25 -9.69 -19.14
N MET A 392 -9.96 -8.39 -18.99
CA MET A 392 -9.35 -7.60 -20.06
C MET A 392 -7.90 -8.03 -20.29
N LEU A 393 -7.17 -8.36 -19.22
CA LEU A 393 -5.77 -8.74 -19.27
C LEU A 393 -5.63 -10.25 -19.25
N LEU A 394 -5.42 -10.82 -20.43
CA LEU A 394 -5.20 -12.25 -20.66
C LEU A 394 -3.87 -12.43 -21.37
N ARG A 395 -3.00 -13.29 -20.83
CA ARG A 395 -1.78 -13.73 -21.52
C ARG A 395 -2.02 -15.07 -22.18
N ALA A 396 -1.31 -15.33 -23.26
CA ALA A 396 -1.34 -16.60 -23.97
C ALA A 396 0.06 -17.03 -24.40
N ASN A 397 0.22 -18.34 -24.53
CA ASN A 397 1.30 -18.96 -25.26
C ASN A 397 0.70 -19.91 -26.31
N LEU A 398 1.54 -20.73 -26.94
CA LEU A 398 1.10 -21.63 -28.01
C LEU A 398 0.17 -22.77 -27.53
N ASN A 399 0.19 -23.10 -26.24
CA ASN A 399 -0.51 -24.25 -25.65
C ASN A 399 -1.57 -23.87 -24.60
N SER A 400 -1.50 -22.68 -24.01
CA SER A 400 -2.43 -22.25 -22.96
C SER A 400 -2.64 -20.74 -22.92
N ALA A 401 -3.69 -20.32 -22.21
CA ALA A 401 -3.94 -18.94 -21.86
C ALA A 401 -4.41 -18.83 -20.40
N GLU A 402 -4.25 -17.65 -19.80
CA GLU A 402 -4.67 -17.39 -18.43
C GLU A 402 -4.83 -15.89 -18.17
N SER A 403 -5.58 -15.56 -17.12
CA SER A 403 -5.68 -14.18 -16.64
C SER A 403 -4.42 -13.76 -15.92
N VAL A 404 -4.02 -12.51 -16.15
CA VAL A 404 -2.87 -11.93 -15.49
C VAL A 404 -3.35 -11.32 -14.18
N LYS A 405 -3.25 -12.10 -13.09
CA LYS A 405 -3.57 -11.63 -11.74
C LYS A 405 -2.31 -11.23 -10.99
N LYS A 406 -2.41 -10.14 -10.22
CA LYS A 406 -1.34 -9.45 -9.50
C LYS A 406 -0.47 -8.67 -10.48
N SER A 407 -0.61 -7.36 -10.48
CA SER A 407 0.21 -6.42 -11.24
C SER A 407 1.73 -6.62 -11.10
N HIS A 408 2.17 -7.30 -10.03
CA HIS A 408 3.56 -7.67 -9.76
C HIS A 408 4.02 -8.92 -10.54
N ALA A 409 3.11 -9.72 -11.08
CA ALA A 409 3.41 -10.84 -11.98
C ALA A 409 3.61 -10.39 -13.45
N MET A 410 3.29 -9.12 -13.76
CA MET A 410 3.56 -8.49 -15.06
C MET A 410 4.99 -7.97 -15.18
N THR A 411 5.62 -7.74 -14.04
CA THR A 411 7.02 -7.35 -13.89
C THR A 411 7.72 -8.49 -13.19
N ASP A 412 8.42 -9.34 -13.94
CA ASP A 412 9.34 -10.27 -13.30
C ASP A 412 10.47 -9.46 -12.68
N HIS A 413 10.26 -8.99 -11.44
CA HIS A 413 11.19 -8.14 -10.70
C HIS A 413 12.52 -8.85 -10.42
N ARG A 414 12.57 -10.18 -10.65
CA ARG A 414 13.71 -11.05 -10.36
C ARG A 414 14.63 -11.26 -11.56
N VAL A 415 14.29 -10.75 -12.75
CA VAL A 415 15.05 -11.02 -13.97
C VAL A 415 15.36 -9.72 -14.70
N GLU A 416 16.62 -9.28 -14.66
CA GLU A 416 17.14 -8.17 -15.47
C GLU A 416 16.84 -8.36 -16.97
N ASN A 417 16.68 -9.62 -17.40
CA ASN A 417 16.42 -10.03 -18.78
C ASN A 417 14.95 -10.07 -19.21
N SER A 418 14.00 -9.48 -18.47
CA SER A 418 12.60 -9.43 -18.97
C SER A 418 12.54 -8.64 -20.30
N PRO A 419 11.76 -9.05 -21.31
CA PRO A 419 11.70 -8.36 -22.59
C PRO A 419 11.37 -6.87 -22.46
N PHE A 420 10.43 -6.51 -21.59
CA PHE A 420 10.07 -5.11 -21.34
C PHE A 420 11.27 -4.25 -20.91
N ARG A 421 12.12 -4.77 -20.01
CA ARG A 421 13.30 -4.05 -19.53
C ARG A 421 14.33 -3.88 -20.64
N GLN A 422 14.55 -4.92 -21.44
CA GLN A 422 15.46 -4.83 -22.58
C GLN A 422 14.97 -3.80 -23.61
N TRP A 423 13.67 -3.72 -23.85
CA TRP A 423 13.12 -2.68 -24.73
C TRP A 423 13.43 -1.26 -24.26
N LEU A 424 13.45 -1.03 -22.94
CA LEU A 424 13.81 0.28 -22.38
C LEU A 424 15.32 0.56 -22.47
N ILE A 425 16.16 -0.48 -22.36
CA ILE A 425 17.63 -0.36 -22.41
C ILE A 425 18.11 -0.14 -23.85
N GLU A 426 17.60 -0.95 -24.78
CA GLU A 426 18.03 -1.01 -26.18
C GLU A 426 17.44 0.12 -27.05
N ALA A 427 16.34 0.74 -26.61
CA ALA A 427 15.73 1.83 -27.36
C ALA A 427 16.65 3.06 -27.41
N SER A 428 16.80 3.61 -28.61
CA SER A 428 17.55 4.85 -28.81
C SER A 428 16.92 6.00 -28.03
N SER A 429 17.77 6.74 -27.32
CA SER A 429 17.41 7.95 -26.59
C SER A 429 18.45 9.02 -26.83
N ASP A 430 17.97 10.22 -27.17
CA ASP A 430 18.79 11.42 -27.33
C ASP A 430 18.97 12.15 -25.98
N GLU A 431 18.19 11.78 -24.97
CA GLU A 431 18.13 12.45 -23.67
C GLU A 431 18.71 11.64 -22.51
N LEU A 432 18.86 10.32 -22.68
CA LEU A 432 19.32 9.39 -21.65
C LEU A 432 20.51 8.56 -22.13
N ASN A 433 21.57 8.53 -21.34
CA ASN A 433 22.71 7.65 -21.56
C ASN A 433 22.42 6.18 -21.18
N ASP A 434 23.35 5.26 -21.46
CA ASP A 434 23.14 3.82 -21.24
C ASP A 434 22.90 3.46 -19.77
N ALA A 435 23.66 4.07 -18.85
CA ALA A 435 23.51 3.83 -17.42
C ALA A 435 22.13 4.32 -16.91
N GLU A 436 21.70 5.50 -17.36
CA GLU A 436 20.38 6.06 -17.04
C GLU A 436 19.25 5.18 -17.58
N ARG A 437 19.36 4.67 -18.81
CA ARG A 437 18.37 3.74 -19.39
C ARG A 437 18.29 2.44 -18.60
N ARG A 438 19.42 1.86 -18.19
CA ARG A 438 19.46 0.66 -17.33
C ARG A 438 18.82 0.91 -15.98
N HIS A 439 19.16 2.01 -15.31
CA HIS A 439 18.56 2.34 -14.04
C HIS A 439 17.05 2.55 -14.19
N LEU A 440 16.61 3.34 -15.17
CA LEU A 440 15.20 3.58 -15.49
C LEU A 440 14.45 2.26 -15.73
N ALA A 441 14.97 1.37 -16.56
CA ALA A 441 14.37 0.07 -16.84
C ALA A 441 14.11 -0.74 -15.56
N THR A 442 14.97 -0.58 -14.54
CA THR A 442 14.77 -1.28 -13.27
C THR A 442 13.73 -0.65 -12.34
N ALA A 443 13.48 0.65 -12.47
CA ALA A 443 12.58 1.43 -11.63
C ALA A 443 11.14 1.53 -12.18
N VAL A 444 10.94 1.33 -13.48
CA VAL A 444 9.61 1.43 -14.10
C VAL A 444 8.67 0.33 -13.59
N SER A 445 7.53 0.77 -13.08
CA SER A 445 6.42 -0.04 -12.59
C SER A 445 5.09 0.70 -12.86
N LEU A 446 3.95 0.00 -12.82
CA LEU A 446 2.63 0.66 -12.91
C LEU A 446 2.43 1.71 -11.81
N ARG A 447 3.06 1.51 -10.64
CA ARG A 447 2.99 2.45 -9.52
C ARG A 447 3.88 3.65 -9.75
N SER A 448 5.11 3.46 -10.22
CA SER A 448 6.03 4.58 -10.50
C SER A 448 5.53 5.42 -11.68
N ALA A 449 4.94 4.83 -12.72
CA ALA A 449 4.27 5.59 -13.79
C ALA A 449 3.14 6.49 -13.26
N ARG A 450 2.32 5.97 -12.33
CA ARG A 450 1.27 6.76 -11.65
C ARG A 450 1.86 7.86 -10.76
N ASN A 451 2.92 7.56 -10.01
CA ASN A 451 3.58 8.52 -9.13
C ASN A 451 4.21 9.66 -9.93
N ILE A 452 4.90 9.36 -11.04
CA ILE A 452 5.50 10.35 -11.93
C ILE A 452 4.43 11.33 -12.41
N ARG A 453 3.27 10.85 -12.91
CA ARG A 453 2.18 11.75 -13.32
C ARG A 453 1.63 12.60 -12.17
N GLY A 454 1.57 12.05 -10.95
CA GLY A 454 1.18 12.80 -9.76
C GLY A 454 2.16 13.94 -9.44
N ILE A 455 3.47 13.64 -9.48
CA ILE A 455 4.54 14.63 -9.25
C ILE A 455 4.55 15.67 -10.37
N SER A 456 4.45 15.27 -11.64
CA SER A 456 4.41 16.20 -12.77
C SER A 456 3.22 17.15 -12.68
N THR A 457 2.03 16.64 -12.36
CA THR A 457 0.84 17.48 -12.16
C THR A 457 1.06 18.47 -11.03
N TYR A 458 1.65 18.05 -9.91
CA TYR A 458 1.92 18.96 -8.80
C TYR A 458 2.85 20.11 -9.19
N ILE A 459 3.90 19.80 -9.96
CA ILE A 459 4.87 20.80 -10.40
C ILE A 459 4.24 21.75 -11.43
N GLU A 460 3.45 21.22 -12.35
CA GLU A 460 2.72 21.99 -13.37
C GLU A 460 1.67 22.93 -12.76
N THR A 461 0.88 22.46 -11.80
CA THR A 461 -0.27 23.22 -11.27
C THR A 461 -0.01 23.92 -9.94
N ARG A 462 1.07 23.55 -9.24
CA ARG A 462 1.36 23.94 -7.84
C ARG A 462 0.19 23.71 -6.87
N ASN A 463 -0.71 22.78 -7.21
CA ASN A 463 -1.98 22.61 -6.52
C ASN A 463 -2.25 21.13 -6.17
N LEU A 464 -2.29 20.85 -4.86
CA LEU A 464 -2.54 19.50 -4.31
C LEU A 464 -3.95 18.96 -4.61
N ARG A 465 -4.95 19.84 -4.79
CA ARG A 465 -6.30 19.43 -5.21
C ARG A 465 -6.27 18.87 -6.63
N SER A 466 -5.56 19.53 -7.55
CA SER A 466 -5.38 19.04 -8.93
C SER A 466 -4.68 17.68 -8.95
N VAL A 467 -3.70 17.46 -8.07
CA VAL A 467 -3.03 16.15 -7.91
C VAL A 467 -4.01 15.09 -7.42
N ALA A 468 -4.82 15.38 -6.41
CA ALA A 468 -5.86 14.47 -5.92
C ALA A 468 -6.85 14.07 -7.00
N GLU A 469 -7.33 15.04 -7.79
CA GLU A 469 -8.26 14.82 -8.88
C GLU A 469 -7.66 13.92 -9.97
N VAL A 470 -6.45 14.24 -10.45
CA VAL A 470 -5.72 13.45 -11.46
C VAL A 470 -5.49 12.01 -10.98
N LEU A 471 -5.20 11.83 -9.69
CA LEU A 471 -5.00 10.52 -9.08
C LEU A 471 -6.32 9.79 -8.72
N GLY A 472 -7.49 10.40 -8.92
CA GLY A 472 -8.80 9.80 -8.70
C GLY A 472 -9.25 9.74 -7.22
N HIS A 473 -8.82 10.71 -6.42
CA HIS A 473 -9.26 10.95 -5.04
C HIS A 473 -10.44 11.93 -5.04
N LYS A 474 -11.53 11.58 -4.34
CA LYS A 474 -12.74 12.42 -4.25
C LYS A 474 -12.62 13.57 -3.25
N VAL A 475 -11.73 13.44 -2.28
CA VAL A 475 -11.45 14.43 -1.24
C VAL A 475 -9.93 14.59 -1.19
N VAL A 476 -9.49 15.83 -1.03
CA VAL A 476 -8.08 16.15 -0.73
C VAL A 476 -7.79 15.59 0.65
N ASN A 477 -7.25 14.39 0.68
CA ASN A 477 -6.76 13.77 1.91
C ASN A 477 -5.25 13.96 1.93
N MET A 478 -4.78 14.81 2.85
CA MET A 478 -3.36 15.17 2.96
C MET A 478 -2.49 13.95 3.26
N ASP A 479 -2.97 12.94 4.00
CA ASP A 479 -2.24 11.69 4.26
C ASP A 479 -2.09 10.78 3.03
N ILE A 480 -3.04 10.86 2.09
CA ILE A 480 -2.99 10.10 0.84
C ILE A 480 -2.20 10.87 -0.21
N LEU A 481 -2.28 12.20 -0.24
CA LEU A 481 -1.52 13.03 -1.18
C LEU A 481 -0.04 13.12 -0.81
N SER A 482 0.26 13.19 0.49
CA SER A 482 1.63 13.09 0.99
C SER A 482 2.30 11.76 0.63
N SER A 483 1.52 10.72 0.26
CA SER A 483 2.07 9.46 -0.28
C SER A 483 2.65 9.55 -1.69
N TYR A 484 2.32 10.60 -2.45
CA TYR A 484 2.77 10.81 -3.84
C TYR A 484 3.90 11.83 -3.97
N LEU A 485 3.96 12.84 -3.09
CA LEU A 485 5.12 13.72 -2.97
C LEU A 485 6.06 13.15 -1.88
N PRO A 486 7.21 12.55 -2.23
CA PRO A 486 7.79 11.48 -1.42
C PRO A 486 8.45 11.98 -0.13
N ARG A 487 8.33 11.17 0.93
CA ARG A 487 9.25 11.21 2.08
C ARG A 487 10.71 11.22 1.62
N SER A 488 11.06 10.51 0.55
CA SER A 488 12.42 10.52 0.02
C SER A 488 12.85 11.86 -0.60
N LEU A 489 11.92 12.69 -1.08
CA LEU A 489 12.26 14.04 -1.53
C LEU A 489 12.53 14.94 -0.31
N LEU A 490 11.70 14.83 0.73
CA LEU A 490 11.92 15.49 2.02
C LEU A 490 13.22 15.03 2.69
N ASP A 491 13.47 13.72 2.76
CA ASP A 491 14.70 13.15 3.33
C ASP A 491 15.93 13.61 2.54
N PHE A 492 15.82 13.73 1.21
CA PHE A 492 16.88 14.27 0.37
C PHE A 492 17.17 15.75 0.66
N PHE A 493 16.15 16.61 0.70
CA PHE A 493 16.34 18.04 1.04
C PHE A 493 16.83 18.21 2.47
N ASN A 494 16.31 17.45 3.44
CA ASN A 494 16.80 17.48 4.82
C ASN A 494 18.27 17.07 4.92
N ALA A 495 18.66 15.96 4.26
CA ALA A 495 20.06 15.53 4.23
C ALA A 495 20.95 16.56 3.53
N ARG A 496 20.45 17.18 2.46
CA ARG A 496 21.13 18.26 1.74
C ARG A 496 21.34 19.48 2.62
N TRP A 497 20.30 19.97 3.30
CA TRP A 497 20.39 21.13 4.21
C TRP A 497 21.37 20.88 5.35
N ILE A 498 21.33 19.69 5.96
CA ILE A 498 22.30 19.32 7.00
C ILE A 498 23.73 19.37 6.45
N ARG A 499 23.97 18.78 5.25
CA ARG A 499 25.30 18.81 4.63
C ARG A 499 25.72 20.21 4.24
N GLN A 500 24.83 21.04 3.70
CA GLN A 500 25.13 22.44 3.39
C GLN A 500 25.52 23.20 4.66
N PHE A 501 24.74 23.05 5.74
CA PHE A 501 25.06 23.66 7.02
C PHE A 501 26.42 23.20 7.58
N GLN A 502 26.69 21.88 7.56
CA GLN A 502 27.96 21.32 8.00
C GLN A 502 29.13 21.86 7.16
N ASN A 503 29.00 21.90 5.84
CA ASN A 503 30.05 22.43 4.96
C ASN A 503 30.29 23.93 5.18
N ALA A 504 29.24 24.73 5.40
CA ALA A 504 29.40 26.14 5.72
C ALA A 504 30.08 26.36 7.08
N PHE A 505 29.78 25.52 8.08
CA PHE A 505 30.40 25.57 9.40
C PHE A 505 31.89 25.15 9.36
N ILE A 506 32.20 24.06 8.67
CA ILE A 506 33.58 23.59 8.45
C ILE A 506 34.36 24.64 7.69
N PHE A 507 33.77 25.25 6.65
CA PHE A 507 34.38 26.35 5.91
C PHE A 507 34.76 27.51 6.83
N GLU A 508 33.84 28.05 7.63
CA GLU A 508 34.17 29.16 8.53
C GLU A 508 35.24 28.80 9.58
N SER A 509 35.27 27.54 10.00
CA SER A 509 36.26 27.03 10.97
C SER A 509 37.64 26.79 10.35
N MET A 510 37.71 26.50 9.05
CA MET A 510 38.92 26.04 8.36
C MET A 510 39.35 26.96 7.20
N LYS A 511 38.74 28.14 7.01
CA LYS A 511 39.04 29.06 5.90
C LYS A 511 40.50 29.52 5.83
N GLU A 512 41.26 29.41 6.93
CA GLU A 512 42.69 29.71 7.00
C GLU A 512 43.59 28.45 7.00
N SER A 513 43.01 27.26 6.82
CA SER A 513 43.71 25.97 6.85
C SER A 513 44.00 25.44 5.44
N ASP A 514 45.22 24.97 5.22
CA ASP A 514 45.62 24.27 3.98
C ASP A 514 44.84 22.98 3.73
N TYR A 515 44.13 22.45 4.74
CA TYR A 515 43.33 21.22 4.65
C TYR A 515 41.85 21.48 4.37
N LEU A 516 41.42 22.72 4.11
CA LEU A 516 40.02 23.10 3.91
C LEU A 516 39.29 22.18 2.90
N PHE A 517 39.84 22.04 1.69
CA PHE A 517 39.22 21.26 0.61
C PHE A 517 39.30 19.73 0.80
N GLN A 518 40.03 19.26 1.82
CA GLN A 518 39.98 17.86 2.26
C GLN A 518 38.84 17.63 3.27
N ALA A 519 38.38 18.69 3.94
CA ALA A 519 37.38 18.63 5.00
C ALA A 519 35.95 18.97 4.53
N ILE A 520 35.81 19.67 3.40
CA ILE A 520 34.50 20.01 2.80
C ILE A 520 34.21 19.18 1.54
N ASP A 521 32.93 18.89 1.31
CA ASP A 521 32.41 18.15 0.15
C ASP A 521 32.24 19.04 -1.11
N ILE A 522 32.97 20.17 -1.19
CA ILE A 522 32.80 21.21 -2.22
C ILE A 522 34.17 21.51 -2.83
N THR A 523 34.23 21.52 -4.17
CA THR A 523 35.44 21.85 -4.91
C THR A 523 35.71 23.35 -4.89
N GLU A 524 36.98 23.73 -5.07
CA GLU A 524 37.40 25.14 -5.12
C GLU A 524 36.61 25.97 -6.14
N ASP A 525 36.43 25.44 -7.36
CA ASP A 525 35.67 26.11 -8.43
C ASP A 525 34.21 26.40 -8.07
N ASN A 526 33.62 25.63 -7.17
CA ASN A 526 32.20 25.73 -6.77
C ASN A 526 32.02 26.41 -5.41
N LEU A 527 33.11 26.83 -4.76
CA LEU A 527 33.08 27.39 -3.41
C LEU A 527 32.39 28.75 -3.39
N GLN A 528 32.70 29.61 -4.35
CA GLN A 528 32.11 30.94 -4.43
C GLN A 528 30.58 30.86 -4.55
N GLU A 529 30.08 30.06 -5.49
CA GLU A 529 28.64 29.85 -5.69
C GLU A 529 27.98 29.24 -4.44
N PHE A 530 28.64 28.28 -3.78
CA PHE A 530 28.13 27.72 -2.53
C PHE A 530 27.98 28.79 -1.44
N LEU A 531 28.98 29.66 -1.26
CA LEU A 531 28.95 30.71 -0.23
C LEU A 531 27.93 31.80 -0.56
N GLU A 532 27.74 32.13 -1.83
CA GLU A 532 26.68 33.07 -2.26
C GLU A 532 25.29 32.59 -1.86
N HIS A 533 25.06 31.27 -1.84
CA HIS A 533 23.74 30.68 -1.58
C HIS A 533 23.55 30.19 -0.14
N HIS A 534 24.60 29.66 0.50
CA HIS A 534 24.51 28.83 1.71
C HIS A 534 25.44 29.27 2.84
N LYS A 535 26.13 30.42 2.72
CA LYS A 535 27.00 30.92 3.79
C LYS A 535 26.22 31.16 5.08
N ILE A 536 26.87 30.85 6.21
CA ILE A 536 26.36 31.20 7.54
C ILE A 536 26.51 32.72 7.71
N ASN A 537 25.40 33.44 7.63
CA ASN A 537 25.33 34.83 8.10
C ASN A 537 25.52 34.89 9.61
N GLU A 538 25.88 36.06 10.16
CA GLU A 538 26.14 36.25 11.60
C GLU A 538 25.15 35.45 12.47
N ILE A 539 25.67 34.46 13.19
CA ILE A 539 24.93 33.47 13.97
C ILE A 539 23.82 34.09 14.85
N PRO A 540 23.97 35.27 15.46
CA PRO A 540 22.90 35.94 16.22
C PRO A 540 21.63 36.23 15.38
N ALA A 541 21.79 36.64 14.13
CA ALA A 541 20.66 36.97 13.25
C ALA A 541 19.89 35.71 12.80
N LEU A 542 20.55 34.53 12.74
CA LEU A 542 19.86 33.26 12.50
C LEU A 542 18.91 32.89 13.64
N PHE A 543 19.31 33.11 14.90
CA PHE A 543 18.46 32.84 16.06
C PHE A 543 17.24 33.78 16.12
N GLU A 544 17.42 35.06 15.78
CA GLU A 544 16.28 35.98 15.63
C GLU A 544 15.32 35.50 14.54
N ARG A 545 15.83 35.07 13.38
CA ARG A 545 15.02 34.59 12.25
C ARG A 545 14.26 33.30 12.56
N PHE A 546 14.83 32.39 13.36
CA PHE A 546 14.12 31.20 13.87
C PHE A 546 13.06 31.56 14.93
N GLN A 547 13.29 32.60 15.73
CA GLN A 547 12.32 33.12 16.70
C GLN A 547 11.16 33.88 16.03
N THR A 548 11.40 34.62 14.93
CA THR A 548 10.34 35.24 14.14
C THR A 548 9.57 34.22 13.32
N ALA A 549 10.23 33.25 12.67
CA ALA A 549 9.54 32.20 11.92
C ALA A 549 8.68 31.27 12.79
N SER A 550 9.05 31.06 14.06
CA SER A 550 8.21 30.33 15.04
C SER A 550 7.03 31.17 15.58
N LYS A 551 7.11 32.50 15.48
CA LYS A 551 5.99 33.42 15.78
C LYS A 551 5.06 33.63 14.58
N GLU A 552 5.60 33.67 13.37
CA GLU A 552 4.86 33.83 12.10
C GLU A 552 4.32 32.50 11.55
N GLY A 553 4.80 31.35 12.04
CA GLY A 553 4.28 30.02 11.76
C GLY A 553 2.92 29.70 12.40
N LYS A 554 2.34 30.63 13.17
CA LYS A 554 0.89 30.68 13.32
C LYS A 554 0.32 31.16 11.99
N LEU A 555 0.08 30.18 11.11
CA LEU A 555 -0.91 30.31 10.04
C LEU A 555 -2.07 31.14 10.60
N THR A 556 -2.31 32.27 9.94
CA THR A 556 -3.47 33.12 10.17
C THR A 556 -4.70 32.25 10.34
N ASP A 557 -5.31 32.32 11.52
CA ASP A 557 -6.65 31.84 11.81
C ASP A 557 -7.64 32.57 10.87
N THR A 558 -7.73 32.09 9.64
CA THR A 558 -8.89 32.26 8.78
C THR A 558 -9.44 30.88 8.47
N ASP A 559 -9.74 30.14 9.53
CA ASP A 559 -10.76 29.11 9.58
C ASP A 559 -11.49 29.30 10.92
N ALA A 560 -12.20 30.42 11.02
CA ALA A 560 -13.25 30.60 12.02
C ALA A 560 -14.40 29.65 11.65
N ASP A 561 -14.29 28.38 12.05
CA ASP A 561 -15.40 27.49 12.40
C ASP A 561 -14.90 26.07 12.71
N THR A 562 -14.09 25.95 13.76
CA THR A 562 -14.14 24.79 14.66
C THR A 562 -13.63 25.23 16.03
N THR A 563 -14.50 25.88 16.81
CA THR A 563 -14.37 25.80 18.27
C THR A 563 -14.60 24.34 18.67
N ASP A 564 -13.52 23.54 18.70
CA ASP A 564 -13.49 22.34 19.52
C ASP A 564 -13.59 22.80 20.97
N TYR A 565 -14.82 22.89 21.48
CA TYR A 565 -15.07 22.96 22.90
C TYR A 565 -14.51 21.68 23.52
N PHE A 566 -13.59 21.82 24.48
CA PHE A 566 -13.17 20.73 25.35
C PHE A 566 -14.34 20.37 26.27
N ASP A 567 -15.26 19.52 25.79
CA ASP A 567 -16.42 19.08 26.57
C ASP A 567 -16.06 17.99 27.60
N GLU A 568 -14.89 17.35 27.49
CA GLU A 568 -14.49 16.26 28.38
C GLU A 568 -12.97 16.27 28.68
N VAL A 569 -12.62 16.20 29.97
CA VAL A 569 -11.23 16.05 30.46
C VAL A 569 -11.04 14.67 31.06
N THR A 570 -10.26 13.83 30.39
CA THR A 570 -9.92 12.48 30.86
C THR A 570 -8.68 12.50 31.75
N PHE A 571 -8.85 12.17 33.03
CA PHE A 571 -7.72 11.99 33.96
C PHE A 571 -7.27 10.53 34.05
N LEU A 572 -5.97 10.29 33.86
CA LEU A 572 -5.37 9.02 34.24
C LEU A 572 -5.16 9.00 35.76
N VAL A 573 -6.00 8.26 36.48
CA VAL A 573 -5.91 8.17 37.95
C VAL A 573 -4.74 7.27 38.34
N THR A 574 -3.59 7.88 38.64
CA THR A 574 -2.41 7.22 39.20
C THR A 574 -2.27 7.55 40.68
N GLU A 575 -1.47 6.75 41.41
CA GLU A 575 -1.15 7.03 42.81
C GLU A 575 -0.49 8.41 42.99
N GLN A 576 0.42 8.79 42.08
CA GLN A 576 1.12 10.07 42.12
C GLN A 576 0.16 11.25 41.88
N LEU A 577 -0.76 11.13 40.92
CA LEU A 577 -1.76 12.17 40.68
C LEU A 577 -2.65 12.35 41.90
N LEU A 578 -3.15 11.25 42.49
CA LEU A 578 -3.99 11.32 43.68
C LEU A 578 -3.26 11.98 44.86
N ARG A 579 -1.97 11.71 45.06
CA ARG A 579 -1.17 12.39 46.09
C ARG A 579 -1.08 13.89 45.87
N VAL A 580 -0.94 14.34 44.61
CA VAL A 580 -0.93 15.77 44.26
C VAL A 580 -2.30 16.40 44.47
N LEU A 581 -3.38 15.74 44.04
CA LEU A 581 -4.75 16.25 44.23
C LEU A 581 -5.11 16.35 45.71
N ILE A 582 -4.74 15.35 46.52
CA ILE A 582 -4.89 15.40 47.99
C ILE A 582 -4.11 16.59 48.56
N ALA A 583 -2.84 16.77 48.15
CA ALA A 583 -2.04 17.87 48.66
C ALA A 583 -2.60 19.25 48.27
N ILE A 584 -3.08 19.43 47.04
CA ILE A 584 -3.73 20.68 46.59
C ILE A 584 -5.01 20.92 47.39
N GLN A 585 -5.85 19.90 47.57
CA GLN A 585 -7.06 19.99 48.38
C GLN A 585 -6.74 20.44 49.80
N THR A 586 -5.79 19.77 50.46
CA THR A 586 -5.35 20.10 51.82
C THR A 586 -4.77 21.50 51.92
N ILE A 587 -3.90 21.93 50.98
CA ILE A 587 -3.29 23.27 51.03
C ILE A 587 -4.32 24.37 50.90
N VAL A 588 -5.29 24.22 49.99
CA VAL A 588 -6.35 25.21 49.78
C VAL A 588 -7.30 25.25 50.98
N GLU A 589 -7.70 24.09 51.52
CA GLU A 589 -8.61 24.01 52.68
C GLU A 589 -7.97 24.51 53.98
N GLU A 590 -6.65 24.40 54.13
CA GLU A 590 -5.89 24.87 55.30
C GLU A 590 -5.37 26.31 55.16
N SER A 591 -5.58 26.97 54.01
CA SER A 591 -5.10 28.34 53.76
C SER A 591 -6.04 29.40 54.37
N ASN A 592 -5.43 30.39 55.00
CA ASN A 592 -6.08 31.57 55.58
C ASN A 592 -6.44 32.61 54.49
N GLU A 593 -7.38 33.51 54.77
CA GLU A 593 -7.95 34.47 53.80
C GLU A 593 -6.89 35.31 53.07
N ASP A 594 -5.81 35.68 53.77
CA ASP A 594 -4.67 36.40 53.17
C ASP A 594 -3.87 35.54 52.18
N GLU A 595 -3.70 34.24 52.43
CA GLU A 595 -2.97 33.31 51.53
C GLU A 595 -3.76 33.00 50.26
N GLN A 596 -5.08 32.98 50.35
CA GLN A 596 -5.96 32.69 49.21
C GLN A 596 -5.85 33.74 48.09
N HIS A 597 -5.54 34.98 48.44
CA HIS A 597 -5.31 36.07 47.47
C HIS A 597 -4.04 35.93 46.63
N TYR A 598 -3.07 35.11 47.06
CA TYR A 598 -1.80 34.92 46.34
C TYR A 598 -1.75 33.63 45.50
N PHE A 599 -2.80 32.82 45.49
CA PHE A 599 -2.85 31.66 44.62
C PHE A 599 -2.97 32.05 43.15
N LYS A 600 -2.27 31.31 42.29
CA LYS A 600 -2.43 31.43 40.84
C LYS A 600 -3.87 31.06 40.45
N GLU A 601 -4.42 31.73 39.43
CA GLU A 601 -5.80 31.53 38.96
C GLU A 601 -6.14 30.04 38.68
N ILE A 602 -5.17 29.30 38.13
CA ILE A 602 -5.29 27.87 37.82
C ILE A 602 -5.50 26.97 39.05
N VAL A 603 -5.13 27.43 40.26
CA VAL A 603 -5.26 26.66 41.51
C VAL A 603 -6.73 26.39 41.83
N SER A 604 -7.62 27.34 41.54
CA SER A 604 -9.07 27.18 41.74
C SER A 604 -9.63 26.01 40.92
N VAL A 605 -9.18 25.87 39.68
CA VAL A 605 -9.57 24.79 38.76
C VAL A 605 -9.05 23.44 39.26
N TRP A 606 -7.78 23.39 39.68
CA TRP A 606 -7.19 22.16 40.24
C TRP A 606 -7.82 21.75 41.57
N TYR A 607 -8.21 22.72 42.41
CA TYR A 607 -8.94 22.46 43.64
C TYR A 607 -10.31 21.83 43.34
N GLN A 608 -11.10 22.45 42.45
CA GLN A 608 -12.40 21.89 42.05
C GLN A 608 -12.28 20.48 41.46
N ALA A 609 -11.30 20.26 40.59
CA ALA A 609 -11.02 18.93 40.03
C ALA A 609 -10.60 17.92 41.11
N ALA A 610 -9.74 18.32 42.06
CA ALA A 610 -9.32 17.49 43.17
C ALA A 610 -10.51 17.07 44.04
N THR A 611 -11.34 18.03 44.47
CA THR A 611 -12.54 17.77 45.27
C THR A 611 -13.48 16.82 44.54
N TYR A 612 -13.79 17.09 43.27
CA TYR A 612 -14.69 16.24 42.49
C TYR A 612 -14.16 14.80 42.36
N ILE A 613 -12.89 14.63 41.97
CA ILE A 613 -12.27 13.32 41.78
C ILE A 613 -12.22 12.56 43.12
N LEU A 614 -11.74 13.18 44.19
CA LEU A 614 -11.56 12.52 45.49
C LEU A 614 -12.91 12.17 46.13
N THR A 615 -13.90 13.05 46.05
CA THR A 615 -15.27 12.76 46.51
C THR A 615 -15.88 11.63 45.68
N SER A 616 -15.74 11.65 44.35
CA SER A 616 -16.26 10.59 43.48
C SER A 616 -15.66 9.21 43.76
N LEU A 617 -14.38 9.15 44.13
CA LEU A 617 -13.68 7.91 44.49
C LEU A 617 -14.01 7.43 45.91
N SER A 618 -14.52 8.31 46.78
CA SER A 618 -14.98 7.96 48.13
C SER A 618 -16.42 7.46 48.21
N LEU A 619 -17.21 7.61 47.14
CA LEU A 619 -18.60 7.14 47.08
C LEU A 619 -18.63 5.63 46.75
N GLU A 620 -19.17 4.82 47.68
CA GLU A 620 -19.29 3.35 47.56
C GLU A 620 -20.10 2.88 46.33
N SER A 621 -20.92 3.76 45.75
CA SER A 621 -21.76 3.43 44.59
C SER A 621 -21.02 3.33 43.25
N ARG A 622 -19.70 3.62 43.20
CA ARG A 622 -18.86 3.50 41.99
C ARG A 622 -17.70 2.53 42.21
N ASN A 623 -18.02 1.29 42.60
CA ASN A 623 -17.09 0.24 42.97
C ASN A 623 -16.09 -0.15 41.85
N ASN A 624 -14.88 0.40 41.91
CA ASN A 624 -13.69 -0.16 41.27
C ASN A 624 -12.65 -0.45 42.36
N ASN A 625 -12.51 -1.73 42.71
CA ASN A 625 -11.61 -2.21 43.78
C ASN A 625 -10.16 -1.76 43.57
N THR A 626 -9.72 -1.64 42.32
CA THR A 626 -8.37 -1.21 41.95
C THR A 626 -8.15 0.28 42.23
N LEU A 627 -9.14 1.12 41.94
CA LEU A 627 -9.07 2.57 42.20
C LEU A 627 -9.14 2.87 43.70
N GLN A 628 -9.97 2.17 44.47
CA GLN A 628 -10.01 2.30 45.93
C GLN A 628 -8.68 1.89 46.57
N ALA A 629 -8.08 0.78 46.11
CA ALA A 629 -6.76 0.36 46.56
C ALA A 629 -5.69 1.42 46.25
N THR A 630 -5.77 2.06 45.07
CA THR A 630 -4.84 3.13 44.67
C THR A 630 -5.02 4.40 45.51
N LEU A 631 -6.26 4.79 45.82
CA LEU A 631 -6.55 5.90 46.72
C LEU A 631 -6.06 5.62 48.15
N LYS A 632 -6.25 4.39 48.65
CA LYS A 632 -5.76 3.99 49.98
C LYS A 632 -4.24 4.07 50.07
N ARG A 633 -3.52 3.61 49.02
CA ARG A 633 -2.05 3.77 48.94
C ARG A 633 -1.63 5.25 48.91
N ALA A 634 -2.28 6.07 48.09
CA ALA A 634 -2.00 7.50 48.03
C ALA A 634 -2.20 8.20 49.39
N LYS A 635 -3.27 7.88 50.12
CA LYS A 635 -3.54 8.40 51.48
C LYS A 635 -2.51 7.94 52.51
N SER A 636 -1.98 6.73 52.37
CA SER A 636 -0.94 6.21 53.28
C SER A 636 0.45 6.80 53.04
N SER A 637 0.66 7.54 51.94
CA SER A 637 1.94 8.19 51.60
C SER A 637 1.72 9.64 51.13
N PRO A 638 1.28 10.56 52.00
CA PRO A 638 1.01 11.94 51.60
C PRO A 638 2.28 12.66 51.12
N LEU A 639 2.12 13.66 50.24
CA LEU A 639 3.21 14.56 49.86
C LEU A 639 3.42 15.62 50.95
N ASN A 640 4.64 16.14 51.06
CA ASN A 640 4.93 17.24 51.96
C ASN A 640 4.28 18.53 51.44
N THR A 641 3.19 18.95 52.07
CA THR A 641 2.38 20.11 51.67
C THR A 641 3.18 21.41 51.70
N ASN A 642 4.17 21.57 52.59
CA ASN A 642 5.02 22.77 52.65
C ASN A 642 5.90 22.95 51.40
N LEU A 643 6.33 21.84 50.76
CA LEU A 643 7.10 21.91 49.51
C LEU A 643 6.23 22.30 48.31
N ILE A 644 4.97 21.84 48.30
CA ILE A 644 4.02 22.09 47.21
C ILE A 644 3.40 23.49 47.34
N ARG A 645 3.18 23.96 48.57
CA ARG A 645 2.58 25.28 48.86
C ARG A 645 3.29 26.42 48.14
N LYS A 646 4.63 26.39 48.08
CA LYS A 646 5.44 27.38 47.34
C LYS A 646 5.21 27.41 45.83
N ALA A 647 4.77 26.31 45.22
CA ALA A 647 4.52 26.26 43.77
C ALA A 647 3.15 26.83 43.38
N LEU A 648 2.21 26.86 44.34
CA LEU A 648 0.82 27.30 44.15
C LEU A 648 0.66 28.82 44.38
N ILE A 649 1.52 29.40 45.20
CA ILE A 649 1.57 30.84 45.55
C ILE A 649 2.49 31.58 44.54
N CYS A 650 2.19 32.84 44.26
CA CYS A 650 2.97 33.71 43.36
C CYS A 650 4.32 34.15 43.96
#